data_AF-A0A252AUK3-F1
#
_entry.id   AF-A0A252AUK3-F1
#
_cell.length_a   1.000
_cell.length_b   1.000
_cell.length_c   1.000
_cell.angle_alpha   90.00
_cell.angle_beta   90.00
_cell.angle_gamma   90.00
#
_symmetry.space_group_name_H-M   'P 1'
#
loop_
_entity.id
_entity.type
_entity.pdbx_description
1 polymer ?
#
loop_
_entity_poly.entity_id
_entity_poly.type
_entity_poly.pdbx_seq_one_letter_code
_entity_poly.pdbx_strand_id
1 'polypeptide(L)'
;MAIIYNTNYTHNPNAYLTLGVERAAKALLGDDQVVVADNHDLGALAAAGEHSTLICIDGQRINIPLLQRMRPAFKTMILWTFEDPFMKDFNAANAGLFDYVFTNDPSCVEAYGSKGHYLPLAASFSLHDRLIKPADQLDYDIFFAGTMWPNRVETLRHVIAAFPNARLKLICPGNEYLPPLPSDLAELAIQRPVSHEAFVDFANASAVTLTMFRDYASHGDTSQATAPGPRFYELGLAGTAQVIEAPEAMDSKYFDDVKGIALARHVGGVIAAIDSFLTNPTLRKRAAQAAKKSVLDKHLYENRLRTMIDVTGADFGRRKAPPVPTVAQRRLRVLMCTHSTKYEAAWGGVEVYQETLCSLLGREIDFYYWLRRGGHCRLITSDGEEVERFDVPEVGWTDAMCDGPEEMAFSNVLSHYNMDVVHFQHLGHHALSLPIIAKACGAGVVFSAHDFWLISSRYNLLDQSFRYDEELTKSVVAYDIILKNAENVEYGGEQTRRAFVATMLHSVDALLFGTEHSYNLISEIYPIVKQKKCAIMGIPSPESTLPVARKDYKPLDGKPLSVAIVGNFLRTKGADTILNLIEIAHPDNFHFHIFGAVHPEYKQVLADLNRPNVTVHGQYSMGNTDALKVADVALNLSIWPETYCISLSEAWQNGLLPIVTDVGALHDRVEDGVNGFKVPINSPSIVLERLELLRASEPLRKQMMANISPALWTDGAEYGRQLRDIYYEAAPFTRLGFSEMQIDAGQVHLLPHASWRHQAPPRHIFDPPTTRDLSVELPEPVSDWFAIQDAEYYIDDICHHVFAESELVDFEGAYEFHIRGWHMVPRVSASGTLYTVLIGDKNQPVIFLPCIRESRPDVLTIYPDAPRRSGFAGQVALRGKWCEGTFRVALINVINGRGSFALTPFQIQVDEGKIKHILYAQPSNLRVMADFRRVAHQDGQIRGVKLTQPGTQALQVYNGGDLEYYIDECSGLIGNPPREINKNGFYLSGWAFLHNIRAAGKLFVACVAEQSDEIFYFGTERCVRSDVSGVFSDAPLCVGFEADIVFKSGFPKSLTGDYRICLVNTVNDQIGIRPLDFVVSLDGNSVKDVVNREVSPQVAEHVRAMLRATMQQTSELVSA
;
A
#
# COMPACT_ATOMS: atom_id res chain seq x y z
N MET A 1 -4.80 28.19 12.37
CA MET A 1 -5.12 27.34 11.26
C MET A 1 -5.20 25.98 11.90
N ALA A 2 -6.31 25.30 11.71
CA ALA A 2 -6.48 23.95 12.21
C ALA A 2 -5.57 23.06 11.36
N ILE A 3 -4.66 22.34 12.00
CA ILE A 3 -3.98 21.23 11.33
C ILE A 3 -4.87 20.00 11.52
N ILE A 4 -5.29 19.40 10.42
CA ILE A 4 -5.98 18.11 10.40
C ILE A 4 -4.95 17.08 9.97
N TYR A 5 -4.61 16.15 10.85
CA TYR A 5 -3.67 15.08 10.57
C TYR A 5 -4.40 13.75 10.54
N ASN A 6 -4.38 13.07 9.39
CA ASN A 6 -4.89 11.70 9.32
C ASN A 6 -3.82 10.75 9.83
N THR A 7 -4.10 10.11 10.97
CA THR A 7 -3.16 9.15 11.58
C THR A 7 -2.94 7.93 10.70
N ASN A 8 -3.84 7.58 9.79
CA ASN A 8 -3.66 6.47 8.87
C ASN A 8 -2.82 6.87 7.65
N TYR A 9 -1.50 6.85 7.81
CA TYR A 9 -0.51 7.26 6.81
C TYR A 9 -0.23 6.21 5.71
N THR A 10 -1.11 5.22 5.51
CA THR A 10 -0.94 4.19 4.48
C THR A 10 -2.09 4.21 3.49
N HIS A 11 -2.16 3.25 2.55
CA HIS A 11 -3.28 3.17 1.62
C HIS A 11 -4.61 3.01 2.38
N ASN A 12 -5.38 4.10 2.46
CA ASN A 12 -6.64 4.18 3.20
C ASN A 12 -7.82 4.34 2.23
N PRO A 13 -8.68 3.31 2.04
CA PRO A 13 -9.84 3.40 1.16
C PRO A 13 -10.87 4.43 1.64
N ASN A 14 -10.79 4.85 2.91
CA ASN A 14 -11.65 5.86 3.52
C ASN A 14 -11.00 7.26 3.53
N ALA A 15 -9.96 7.52 2.73
CA ALA A 15 -9.29 8.82 2.65
C ALA A 15 -10.25 9.98 2.30
N TYR A 16 -11.39 9.70 1.64
CA TYR A 16 -12.44 10.69 1.36
C TYR A 16 -13.07 11.29 2.62
N LEU A 17 -13.02 10.59 3.77
CA LEU A 17 -13.50 11.13 5.05
C LEU A 17 -12.64 12.33 5.46
N THR A 18 -11.31 12.26 5.25
CA THR A 18 -10.40 13.40 5.44
C THR A 18 -10.80 14.59 4.59
N LEU A 19 -11.12 14.36 3.32
CA LEU A 19 -11.60 15.42 2.41
C LEU A 19 -12.94 16.00 2.89
N GLY A 20 -13.83 15.16 3.41
CA GLY A 20 -15.10 15.59 3.99
C GLY A 20 -14.91 16.52 5.19
N VAL A 21 -14.00 16.15 6.11
CA VAL A 21 -13.64 16.95 7.29
C VAL A 21 -12.92 18.24 6.88
N GLU A 22 -11.96 18.16 5.96
CA GLU A 22 -11.22 19.31 5.43
C GLU A 22 -12.16 20.36 4.83
N ARG A 23 -13.05 19.94 3.92
CA ARG A 23 -13.98 20.87 3.25
C ARG A 23 -14.94 21.52 4.24
N ALA A 24 -15.42 20.78 5.23
CA ALA A 24 -16.24 21.32 6.30
C ALA A 24 -15.47 22.30 7.18
N ALA A 25 -14.21 22.00 7.51
CA ALA A 25 -13.35 22.89 8.27
C ALA A 25 -13.06 24.19 7.51
N LYS A 26 -12.75 24.10 6.21
CA LYS A 26 -12.56 25.26 5.33
C LYS A 26 -13.82 26.12 5.22
N ALA A 27 -14.99 25.50 5.06
CA ALA A 27 -16.27 26.20 5.02
C ALA A 27 -16.60 26.93 6.34
N LEU A 28 -16.16 26.40 7.49
CA LEU A 28 -16.41 27.00 8.81
C LEU A 28 -15.36 28.04 9.21
N LEU A 29 -14.09 27.80 8.92
CA LEU A 29 -12.96 28.55 9.45
C LEU A 29 -12.31 29.48 8.41
N GLY A 30 -12.44 29.17 7.11
CA GLY A 30 -11.75 29.84 6.00
C GLY A 30 -10.67 28.96 5.35
N ASP A 31 -10.45 29.13 4.05
CA ASP A 31 -9.52 28.30 3.25
C ASP A 31 -8.06 28.43 3.70
N ASP A 32 -7.64 29.62 4.11
CA ASP A 32 -6.29 29.93 4.61
C ASP A 32 -6.09 29.53 6.08
N GLN A 33 -7.16 29.05 6.72
CA GLN A 33 -7.20 28.67 8.14
C GLN A 33 -7.14 27.15 8.34
N VAL A 34 -7.02 26.33 7.30
CA VAL A 34 -7.02 24.87 7.45
C VAL A 34 -5.97 24.25 6.54
N VAL A 35 -5.17 23.35 7.12
CA VAL A 35 -4.24 22.50 6.37
C VAL A 35 -4.48 21.05 6.76
N VAL A 36 -4.44 20.17 5.76
CA VAL A 36 -4.38 18.72 6.00
C VAL A 36 -2.92 18.34 5.95
N ALA A 37 -2.43 17.74 7.03
CA ALA A 37 -1.08 17.26 7.19
C ALA A 37 -1.05 15.73 7.18
N ASP A 38 0.11 15.21 6.86
CA ASP A 38 0.50 13.82 6.95
C ASP A 38 1.89 13.71 7.64
N ASN A 39 2.54 12.55 7.55
CA ASN A 39 3.84 12.35 8.21
C ASN A 39 4.98 13.15 7.57
N HIS A 40 4.85 13.55 6.30
CA HIS A 40 5.84 14.31 5.55
C HIS A 40 5.92 15.76 6.02
N ASP A 41 4.78 16.39 6.33
CA ASP A 41 4.66 17.84 6.52
C ASP A 41 4.22 18.26 7.93
N LEU A 42 3.63 17.38 8.75
CA LEU A 42 3.24 17.71 10.14
C LEU A 42 4.41 18.28 10.95
N GLY A 43 5.62 17.72 10.79
CA GLY A 43 6.83 18.20 11.44
C GLY A 43 7.15 19.66 11.11
N ALA A 44 7.15 20.00 9.83
CA ALA A 44 7.41 21.36 9.35
C ALA A 44 6.31 22.35 9.80
N LEU A 45 5.05 21.93 9.75
CA LEU A 45 3.91 22.76 10.19
C LEU A 45 3.93 23.03 11.69
N ALA A 46 4.32 22.04 12.49
CA ALA A 46 4.54 22.21 13.93
C ALA A 46 5.72 23.17 14.18
N ALA A 47 6.85 22.95 13.51
CA ALA A 47 8.05 23.78 13.63
C ALA A 47 7.79 25.27 13.32
N ALA A 48 6.90 25.58 12.37
CA ALA A 48 6.54 26.95 12.00
C ALA A 48 5.84 27.76 13.12
N GLY A 49 5.18 27.08 14.08
CA GLY A 49 4.58 27.72 15.26
C GLY A 49 3.37 28.63 14.97
N GLU A 50 2.73 28.50 13.80
CA GLU A 50 1.57 29.31 13.39
C GLU A 50 0.21 28.77 13.91
N HIS A 51 0.25 27.64 14.63
CA HIS A 51 -0.90 26.83 15.00
C HIS A 51 -0.86 26.44 16.47
N SER A 52 -2.01 26.49 17.15
CA SER A 52 -2.14 26.05 18.54
C SER A 52 -2.94 24.76 18.73
N THR A 53 -3.60 24.26 17.68
CA THR A 53 -4.50 23.11 17.75
C THR A 53 -4.23 22.12 16.63
N LEU A 54 -4.11 20.84 16.98
CA LEU A 54 -3.96 19.71 16.06
C LEU A 54 -5.14 18.74 16.24
N ILE A 55 -5.84 18.44 15.15
CA ILE A 55 -6.88 17.41 15.09
C ILE A 55 -6.30 16.17 14.42
N CYS A 56 -6.11 15.11 15.19
CA CYS A 56 -5.76 13.79 14.68
C CYS A 56 -7.04 13.01 14.39
N ILE A 57 -7.24 12.55 13.16
CA ILE A 57 -8.42 11.77 12.76
C ILE A 57 -8.06 10.31 12.44
N ASP A 58 -9.08 9.44 12.34
CA ASP A 58 -9.01 7.99 12.07
C ASP A 58 -8.68 7.14 13.32
N GLY A 59 -7.47 7.24 13.84
CA GLY A 59 -6.99 6.49 15.01
C GLY A 59 -6.45 5.09 14.71
N GLN A 60 -6.60 4.57 13.48
CA GLN A 60 -6.15 3.20 13.17
C GLN A 60 -4.63 2.98 13.23
N ARG A 61 -3.80 4.00 12.96
CA ARG A 61 -2.34 3.85 12.84
C ARG A 61 -1.58 5.04 13.42
N ILE A 62 -1.74 5.30 14.71
CA ILE A 62 -1.11 6.47 15.36
C ILE A 62 0.43 6.34 15.33
N ASN A 63 1.11 7.27 14.66
CA ASN A 63 2.56 7.42 14.77
C ASN A 63 2.91 8.09 16.12
N ILE A 64 3.02 7.27 17.16
CA ILE A 64 3.24 7.71 18.55
C ILE A 64 4.52 8.56 18.67
N PRO A 65 5.69 8.14 18.13
CA PRO A 65 6.89 8.94 18.23
C PRO A 65 6.77 10.31 17.57
N LEU A 66 6.12 10.41 16.39
CA LEU A 66 5.90 11.69 15.72
C LEU A 66 5.03 12.59 16.57
N LEU A 67 3.89 12.10 17.08
CA LEU A 67 3.00 12.91 17.90
C LEU A 67 3.63 13.33 19.24
N GLN A 68 4.44 12.48 19.87
CA GLN A 68 5.21 12.86 21.08
C GLN A 68 6.20 13.99 20.78
N ARG A 69 6.89 13.92 19.63
CA ARG A 69 7.79 14.98 19.18
C ARG A 69 7.04 16.29 18.90
N MET A 70 5.86 16.21 18.31
CA MET A 70 5.07 17.38 17.94
C MET A 70 4.25 17.97 19.10
N ARG A 71 3.95 17.18 20.15
CA ARG A 71 3.07 17.57 21.27
C ARG A 71 3.38 18.94 21.87
N PRO A 72 4.66 19.35 22.09
CA PRO A 72 4.95 20.66 22.68
C PRO A 72 4.64 21.85 21.77
N ALA A 73 4.53 21.64 20.45
CA ALA A 73 4.16 22.69 19.50
C ALA A 73 2.69 23.10 19.62
N PHE A 74 1.83 22.23 20.16
CA PHE A 74 0.38 22.44 20.20
C PHE A 74 -0.12 22.68 21.63
N LYS A 75 -0.99 23.67 21.79
CA LYS A 75 -1.70 23.91 23.05
C LYS A 75 -2.77 22.85 23.28
N THR A 76 -3.49 22.46 22.22
CA THR A 76 -4.56 21.47 22.27
C THR A 76 -4.34 20.40 21.20
N MET A 77 -4.37 19.12 21.60
CA MET A 77 -4.38 17.97 20.70
C MET A 77 -5.68 17.18 20.86
N ILE A 78 -6.34 16.90 19.75
CA ILE A 78 -7.65 16.22 19.70
C ILE A 78 -7.49 14.93 18.90
N LEU A 79 -7.98 13.80 19.40
CA LEU A 79 -8.15 12.58 18.61
C LEU A 79 -9.63 12.41 18.23
N TRP A 80 -9.94 12.09 16.98
CA TRP A 80 -11.27 11.67 16.53
C TRP A 80 -11.20 10.31 15.85
N THR A 81 -11.66 9.26 16.53
CA THR A 81 -11.57 7.88 16.07
C THR A 81 -12.68 7.56 15.07
N PHE A 82 -12.36 6.79 14.02
CA PHE A 82 -13.29 6.42 12.94
C PHE A 82 -13.71 4.94 12.97
N GLU A 83 -12.93 4.09 13.63
CA GLU A 83 -13.13 2.63 13.67
C GLU A 83 -13.31 2.09 15.10
N ASP A 84 -13.68 2.93 16.06
CA ASP A 84 -14.19 2.39 17.33
C ASP A 84 -15.53 1.68 17.08
N PRO A 85 -15.84 0.58 17.78
CA PRO A 85 -15.11 0.00 18.91
C PRO A 85 -13.99 -0.98 18.52
N PHE A 86 -13.77 -1.22 17.24
CA PHE A 86 -12.81 -2.22 16.75
C PHE A 86 -11.35 -1.85 17.08
N MET A 87 -11.05 -0.56 17.18
CA MET A 87 -9.73 -0.04 17.58
C MET A 87 -9.68 0.49 19.02
N LYS A 88 -10.72 0.25 19.82
CA LYS A 88 -10.88 0.84 21.17
C LYS A 88 -9.66 0.61 22.07
N ASP A 89 -9.17 -0.62 22.17
CA ASP A 89 -8.07 -0.93 23.09
C ASP A 89 -6.77 -0.25 22.65
N PHE A 90 -6.50 -0.22 21.34
CA PHE A 90 -5.36 0.50 20.76
C PHE A 90 -5.48 2.01 20.99
N ASN A 91 -6.64 2.60 20.72
CA ASN A 91 -6.88 4.04 20.88
C ASN A 91 -6.82 4.45 22.35
N ALA A 92 -7.40 3.66 23.27
CA ALA A 92 -7.42 3.92 24.70
C ALA A 92 -6.00 3.88 25.29
N ALA A 93 -5.15 2.93 24.85
CA ALA A 93 -3.75 2.87 25.23
C ALA A 93 -2.96 4.14 24.83
N ASN A 94 -3.39 4.83 23.77
CA ASN A 94 -2.74 6.03 23.23
C ASN A 94 -3.42 7.35 23.60
N ALA A 95 -4.54 7.32 24.33
CA ALA A 95 -5.31 8.49 24.74
C ALA A 95 -4.52 9.47 25.66
N GLY A 96 -3.39 9.03 26.20
CA GLY A 96 -2.46 9.87 26.98
C GLY A 96 -1.88 11.05 26.19
N LEU A 97 -1.74 10.93 24.87
CA LEU A 97 -1.16 11.95 23.99
C LEU A 97 -2.10 13.14 23.72
N PHE A 98 -3.40 12.94 23.91
CA PHE A 98 -4.44 13.88 23.51
C PHE A 98 -5.08 14.54 24.72
N ASP A 99 -5.56 15.77 24.55
CA ASP A 99 -6.32 16.50 25.55
C ASP A 99 -7.80 16.10 25.50
N TYR A 100 -8.30 15.79 24.30
CA TYR A 100 -9.67 15.36 24.04
C TYR A 100 -9.69 14.15 23.09
N VAL A 101 -10.59 13.20 23.34
CA VAL A 101 -10.83 12.05 22.47
C VAL A 101 -12.31 12.00 22.10
N PHE A 102 -12.59 12.19 20.83
CA PHE A 102 -13.90 12.00 20.22
C PHE A 102 -13.97 10.60 19.63
N THR A 103 -14.99 9.83 20.00
CA THR A 103 -15.21 8.49 19.48
C THR A 103 -16.48 8.41 18.64
N ASN A 104 -16.40 7.70 17.50
CA ASN A 104 -17.55 7.42 16.65
C ASN A 104 -18.49 6.36 17.26
N ASP A 105 -18.09 5.69 18.34
CA ASP A 105 -18.91 4.69 19.02
C ASP A 105 -19.16 5.05 20.50
N PRO A 106 -20.42 5.17 20.94
CA PRO A 106 -20.75 5.65 22.28
C PRO A 106 -20.32 4.68 23.39
N SER A 107 -20.20 3.38 23.10
CA SER A 107 -19.73 2.40 24.08
C SER A 107 -18.26 2.59 24.48
N CYS A 108 -17.50 3.34 23.68
CA CYS A 108 -16.07 3.57 23.91
C CYS A 108 -15.79 4.82 24.76
N VAL A 109 -16.79 5.68 25.02
CA VAL A 109 -16.59 6.94 25.75
C VAL A 109 -15.95 6.73 27.11
N GLU A 110 -16.46 5.76 27.88
CA GLU A 110 -15.94 5.46 29.23
C GLU A 110 -14.48 4.98 29.20
N ALA A 111 -14.04 4.32 28.12
CA ALA A 111 -12.66 3.86 27.96
C ALA A 111 -11.65 5.02 27.89
N TYR A 112 -12.10 6.23 27.55
CA TYR A 112 -11.28 7.43 27.47
C TYR A 112 -11.41 8.35 28.71
N GLY A 113 -12.17 7.95 29.74
CA GLY A 113 -12.34 8.68 30.98
C GLY A 113 -12.88 10.11 30.77
N SER A 114 -12.33 11.09 31.50
CA SER A 114 -12.77 12.49 31.43
C SER A 114 -12.47 13.19 30.09
N LYS A 115 -11.67 12.57 29.22
CA LYS A 115 -11.33 13.10 27.89
C LYS A 115 -12.29 12.62 26.80
N GLY A 116 -13.09 11.59 27.10
CA GLY A 116 -13.94 10.89 26.15
C GLY A 116 -15.22 11.64 25.82
N HIS A 117 -15.50 11.80 24.54
CA HIS A 117 -16.74 12.40 24.04
C HIS A 117 -17.29 11.58 22.87
N TYR A 118 -18.60 11.28 22.90
CA TYR A 118 -19.24 10.66 21.73
C TYR A 118 -19.46 11.71 20.64
N LEU A 119 -18.93 11.45 19.44
CA LEU A 119 -19.14 12.27 18.27
C LEU A 119 -19.16 11.37 17.02
N PRO A 120 -20.35 11.05 16.48
CA PRO A 120 -20.45 10.18 15.32
C PRO A 120 -19.87 10.87 14.09
N LEU A 121 -19.44 10.07 13.11
CA LEU A 121 -19.11 10.59 11.78
C LEU A 121 -20.34 11.20 11.10
N ALA A 122 -20.13 11.79 9.93
CA ALA A 122 -21.12 12.62 9.27
C ALA A 122 -21.04 12.52 7.74
N ALA A 123 -21.93 13.24 7.06
CA ALA A 123 -21.88 13.40 5.62
C ALA A 123 -21.22 14.73 5.21
N SER A 124 -20.66 14.79 4.01
CA SER A 124 -20.20 16.04 3.39
C SER A 124 -21.17 16.46 2.30
N PHE A 125 -21.67 17.69 2.39
CA PHE A 125 -22.56 18.26 1.36
C PHE A 125 -21.91 18.21 -0.02
N SER A 126 -20.65 18.64 -0.11
CA SER A 126 -19.89 18.73 -1.37
C SER A 126 -19.60 17.39 -2.05
N LEU A 127 -19.60 16.28 -1.30
CA LEU A 127 -19.28 14.95 -1.83
C LEU A 127 -20.54 14.13 -2.08
N HIS A 128 -21.50 14.18 -1.15
CA HIS A 128 -22.60 13.22 -1.09
C HIS A 128 -23.94 13.78 -1.58
N ASP A 129 -24.11 15.11 -1.67
CA ASP A 129 -25.41 15.67 -2.06
C ASP A 129 -25.77 15.29 -3.51
N ARG A 130 -26.97 14.71 -3.68
CA ARG A 130 -27.57 14.45 -4.99
C ARG A 130 -29.04 14.82 -4.99
N LEU A 131 -29.55 15.25 -6.14
CA LEU A 131 -31.00 15.42 -6.32
C LEU A 131 -31.70 14.06 -6.23
N ILE A 132 -32.84 14.00 -5.54
CA ILE A 132 -33.61 12.77 -5.39
C ILE A 132 -34.23 12.43 -6.75
N LYS A 133 -33.80 11.33 -7.36
CA LYS A 133 -34.33 10.85 -8.63
C LYS A 133 -35.78 10.35 -8.48
N PRO A 134 -36.67 10.65 -9.44
CA PRO A 134 -37.99 10.02 -9.53
C PRO A 134 -37.85 8.55 -9.94
N ALA A 135 -38.90 7.74 -9.70
CA ALA A 135 -38.83 6.28 -9.83
C ALA A 135 -38.55 5.79 -11.26
N ASP A 136 -38.98 6.55 -12.27
CA ASP A 136 -38.77 6.29 -13.70
C ASP A 136 -37.33 6.58 -14.18
N GLN A 137 -36.51 7.22 -13.35
CA GLN A 137 -35.09 7.51 -13.63
C GLN A 137 -34.12 6.65 -12.81
N LEU A 138 -34.63 5.64 -12.11
CA LEU A 138 -33.82 4.72 -11.32
C LEU A 138 -33.31 3.59 -12.21
N ASP A 139 -32.00 3.35 -12.17
CA ASP A 139 -31.32 2.31 -12.93
C ASP A 139 -31.39 0.95 -12.22
N TYR A 140 -31.51 0.98 -10.89
CA TYR A 140 -31.49 -0.21 -10.04
C TYR A 140 -32.62 -0.20 -9.02
N ASP A 141 -33.04 -1.40 -8.61
CA ASP A 141 -34.07 -1.58 -7.59
C ASP A 141 -33.42 -1.73 -6.21
N ILE A 142 -32.33 -2.49 -6.12
CA ILE A 142 -31.61 -2.75 -4.86
C ILE A 142 -30.11 -2.51 -5.05
N PHE A 143 -29.53 -1.67 -4.18
CA PHE A 143 -28.09 -1.42 -4.13
C PHE A 143 -27.49 -1.81 -2.79
N PHE A 144 -26.30 -2.42 -2.85
CA PHE A 144 -25.45 -2.65 -1.68
C PHE A 144 -23.98 -2.48 -2.05
N ALA A 145 -23.21 -1.85 -1.15
CA ALA A 145 -21.76 -1.80 -1.27
C ALA A 145 -21.07 -2.01 0.08
N GLY A 146 -20.10 -2.93 0.14
CA GLY A 146 -19.29 -3.18 1.33
C GLY A 146 -18.61 -4.54 1.30
N THR A 147 -17.67 -4.74 2.21
CA THR A 147 -17.02 -6.05 2.40
C THR A 147 -18.03 -7.10 2.87
N MET A 148 -17.93 -8.32 2.34
CA MET A 148 -18.88 -9.42 2.56
C MET A 148 -18.51 -10.24 3.79
N TRP A 149 -18.88 -9.73 4.96
CA TRP A 149 -18.84 -10.52 6.20
C TRP A 149 -19.87 -11.66 6.14
N PRO A 150 -19.67 -12.78 6.86
CA PRO A 150 -20.55 -13.96 6.78
C PRO A 150 -22.04 -13.63 6.98
N ASN A 151 -22.37 -12.77 7.95
CA ASN A 151 -23.74 -12.33 8.19
C ASN A 151 -24.37 -11.59 6.99
N ARG A 152 -23.57 -10.77 6.29
CA ARG A 152 -24.02 -10.04 5.10
C ARG A 152 -24.25 -10.95 3.90
N VAL A 153 -23.41 -11.98 3.75
CA VAL A 153 -23.55 -13.00 2.69
C VAL A 153 -24.90 -13.69 2.84
N GLU A 154 -25.25 -14.12 4.06
CA GLU A 154 -26.51 -14.77 4.34
C GLU A 154 -27.70 -13.84 4.02
N THR A 155 -27.74 -12.63 4.59
CA THR A 155 -28.83 -11.68 4.36
C THR A 155 -28.98 -11.34 2.87
N LEU A 156 -27.89 -11.12 2.14
CA LEU A 156 -27.95 -10.75 0.73
C LEU A 156 -28.44 -11.89 -0.16
N ARG A 157 -28.03 -13.15 0.09
CA ARG A 157 -28.56 -14.33 -0.65
C ARG A 157 -30.06 -14.48 -0.46
N HIS A 158 -30.57 -14.24 0.76
CA HIS A 158 -32.01 -14.24 1.03
C HIS A 158 -32.75 -13.10 0.32
N VAL A 159 -32.16 -11.90 0.24
CA VAL A 159 -32.73 -10.77 -0.51
C VAL A 159 -32.80 -11.09 -2.01
N ILE A 160 -31.74 -11.66 -2.58
CA ILE A 160 -31.72 -12.05 -4.01
C ILE A 160 -32.76 -13.13 -4.28
N ALA A 161 -32.87 -14.13 -3.41
CA ALA A 161 -33.90 -15.17 -3.52
C ALA A 161 -35.33 -14.61 -3.40
N ALA A 162 -35.53 -13.57 -2.60
CA ALA A 162 -36.83 -12.92 -2.43
C ALA A 162 -37.22 -12.00 -3.60
N PHE A 163 -36.24 -11.44 -4.31
CA PHE A 163 -36.45 -10.50 -5.43
C PHE A 163 -35.67 -10.91 -6.70
N PRO A 164 -35.99 -12.08 -7.31
CA PRO A 164 -35.21 -12.65 -8.42
C PRO A 164 -35.20 -11.78 -9.69
N ASN A 165 -36.21 -10.92 -9.88
CA ASN A 165 -36.34 -10.04 -11.04
C ASN A 165 -35.88 -8.60 -10.77
N ALA A 166 -35.34 -8.31 -9.58
CA ALA A 166 -34.86 -6.97 -9.25
C ALA A 166 -33.57 -6.64 -10.02
N ARG A 167 -33.47 -5.41 -10.51
CA ARG A 167 -32.22 -4.87 -11.08
C ARG A 167 -31.25 -4.58 -9.94
N LEU A 168 -30.27 -5.44 -9.75
CA LEU A 168 -29.31 -5.35 -8.64
C LEU A 168 -28.06 -4.56 -9.02
N LYS A 169 -27.53 -3.78 -8.08
CA LYS A 169 -26.18 -3.25 -8.13
C LYS A 169 -25.43 -3.63 -6.85
N LEU A 170 -24.47 -4.54 -6.98
CA LEU A 170 -23.72 -5.07 -5.83
C LEU A 170 -22.24 -4.74 -5.98
N ILE A 171 -21.64 -4.12 -4.95
CA ILE A 171 -20.21 -3.79 -4.91
C ILE A 171 -19.61 -4.42 -3.66
N CYS A 172 -18.93 -5.54 -3.89
CA CYS A 172 -18.55 -6.48 -2.84
C CYS A 172 -17.04 -6.72 -2.89
N PRO A 173 -16.20 -5.72 -2.55
CA PRO A 173 -14.75 -5.86 -2.62
C PRO A 173 -14.26 -7.06 -1.81
N GLY A 174 -13.37 -7.84 -2.42
CA GLY A 174 -12.70 -8.94 -1.75
C GLY A 174 -11.84 -8.48 -0.57
N ASN A 175 -11.64 -9.37 0.40
CA ASN A 175 -10.71 -9.18 1.51
C ASN A 175 -10.02 -10.52 1.73
N GLU A 176 -8.69 -10.53 1.68
CA GLU A 176 -7.89 -11.75 1.83
C GLU A 176 -8.04 -12.43 3.19
N TYR A 177 -8.45 -11.69 4.22
CA TYR A 177 -8.74 -12.19 5.57
C TYR A 177 -10.19 -12.65 5.75
N LEU A 178 -10.96 -12.76 4.65
CA LEU A 178 -12.30 -13.31 4.65
C LEU A 178 -12.43 -14.47 3.68
N PRO A 179 -13.41 -15.36 3.91
CA PRO A 179 -13.72 -16.42 2.95
C PRO A 179 -14.06 -15.82 1.57
N PRO A 180 -13.65 -16.47 0.48
CA PRO A 180 -14.12 -16.15 -0.86
C PRO A 180 -15.63 -16.05 -0.94
N LEU A 181 -16.11 -15.11 -1.74
CA LEU A 181 -17.54 -14.91 -1.98
C LEU A 181 -18.16 -16.11 -2.73
N PRO A 182 -19.34 -16.62 -2.31
CA PRO A 182 -20.12 -17.62 -3.05
C PRO A 182 -20.32 -17.28 -4.53
N SER A 183 -20.47 -18.29 -5.39
CA SER A 183 -20.48 -18.11 -6.85
C SER A 183 -21.66 -17.26 -7.34
N ASP A 184 -22.85 -17.49 -6.79
CA ASP A 184 -24.07 -16.75 -7.08
C ASP A 184 -23.91 -15.23 -6.82
N LEU A 185 -23.29 -14.86 -5.70
CA LEU A 185 -22.98 -13.47 -5.39
C LEU A 185 -21.81 -12.93 -6.22
N ALA A 186 -20.81 -13.77 -6.48
CA ALA A 186 -19.61 -13.39 -7.23
C ALA A 186 -19.93 -12.93 -8.65
N GLU A 187 -20.87 -13.60 -9.30
CA GLU A 187 -21.33 -13.32 -10.66
C GLU A 187 -22.14 -12.02 -10.74
N LEU A 188 -22.88 -11.70 -9.67
CA LEU A 188 -23.73 -10.51 -9.59
C LEU A 188 -22.98 -9.26 -9.09
N ALA A 189 -21.84 -9.43 -8.43
CA ALA A 189 -21.15 -8.34 -7.73
C ALA A 189 -19.84 -7.89 -8.37
N ILE A 190 -19.60 -6.58 -8.32
CA ILE A 190 -18.28 -6.00 -8.60
C ILE A 190 -17.38 -6.26 -7.38
N GLN A 191 -16.37 -7.11 -7.54
CA GLN A 191 -15.53 -7.57 -6.43
C GLN A 191 -14.30 -6.70 -6.14
N ARG A 192 -14.35 -5.44 -6.56
CA ARG A 192 -13.31 -4.45 -6.34
C ARG A 192 -13.91 -3.18 -5.76
N PRO A 193 -13.12 -2.40 -5.00
CA PRO A 193 -13.54 -1.07 -4.58
C PRO A 193 -13.90 -0.22 -5.80
N VAL A 194 -14.85 0.70 -5.63
CA VAL A 194 -15.15 1.76 -6.59
C VAL A 194 -14.79 3.11 -5.96
N SER A 195 -14.69 4.16 -6.78
CA SER A 195 -14.55 5.51 -6.24
C SER A 195 -15.75 5.84 -5.35
N HIS A 196 -15.51 6.67 -4.33
CA HIS A 196 -16.58 7.09 -3.42
C HIS A 196 -17.71 7.84 -4.15
N GLU A 197 -17.37 8.61 -5.19
CA GLU A 197 -18.35 9.28 -6.05
C GLU A 197 -19.27 8.26 -6.76
N ALA A 198 -18.71 7.19 -7.33
CA ALA A 198 -19.49 6.13 -7.95
C ALA A 198 -20.40 5.43 -6.92
N PHE A 199 -19.93 5.20 -5.69
CA PHE A 199 -20.76 4.66 -4.61
C PHE A 199 -22.00 5.54 -4.34
N VAL A 200 -21.81 6.86 -4.23
CA VAL A 200 -22.91 7.82 -4.03
C VAL A 200 -23.88 7.82 -5.22
N ASP A 201 -23.36 7.79 -6.45
CA ASP A 201 -24.17 7.81 -7.66
C ASP A 201 -24.99 6.53 -7.83
N PHE A 202 -24.41 5.36 -7.54
CA PHE A 202 -25.14 4.10 -7.54
C PHE A 202 -26.24 4.07 -6.49
N ALA A 203 -25.98 4.60 -5.28
CA ALA A 203 -27.02 4.75 -4.26
C ALA A 203 -28.17 5.64 -4.74
N ASN A 204 -27.87 6.80 -5.34
CA ASN A 204 -28.86 7.74 -5.86
C ASN A 204 -29.68 7.16 -7.02
N ALA A 205 -29.05 6.33 -7.86
CA ALA A 205 -29.67 5.63 -8.98
C ALA A 205 -30.54 4.42 -8.56
N SER A 206 -30.65 4.13 -7.27
CA SER A 206 -31.33 2.94 -6.75
C SER A 206 -32.64 3.27 -6.02
N ALA A 207 -33.62 2.37 -6.14
CA ALA A 207 -34.89 2.51 -5.40
C ALA A 207 -34.66 2.39 -3.89
N VAL A 208 -33.88 1.39 -3.48
CA VAL A 208 -33.46 1.15 -2.10
C VAL A 208 -31.97 0.89 -2.02
N THR A 209 -31.31 1.47 -1.02
CA THR A 209 -29.94 1.10 -0.63
C THR A 209 -29.94 0.38 0.71
N LEU A 210 -29.24 -0.75 0.78
CA LEU A 210 -29.07 -1.55 1.99
C LEU A 210 -27.87 -1.05 2.80
N THR A 211 -28.07 -0.87 4.11
CA THR A 211 -27.00 -0.66 5.07
C THR A 211 -27.00 -1.82 6.06
N MET A 212 -26.00 -2.68 5.96
CA MET A 212 -25.84 -3.85 6.83
C MET A 212 -24.62 -3.66 7.72
N PHE A 213 -24.75 -3.85 9.02
CA PHE A 213 -23.60 -3.75 9.93
C PHE A 213 -22.81 -5.06 9.99
N ARG A 214 -21.53 -4.93 10.32
CA ARG A 214 -20.61 -6.07 10.44
C ARG A 214 -20.91 -6.81 11.75
N ASP A 215 -20.89 -8.13 11.69
CA ASP A 215 -20.81 -9.00 12.87
C ASP A 215 -19.69 -10.02 12.67
N TYR A 216 -18.46 -9.59 12.96
CA TYR A 216 -17.28 -10.44 12.85
C TYR A 216 -16.09 -9.80 13.57
N ALA A 217 -15.40 -10.49 14.46
CA ALA A 217 -14.15 -9.99 15.03
C ALA A 217 -12.97 -10.45 14.15
N SER A 218 -12.33 -9.53 13.42
CA SER A 218 -11.10 -9.85 12.67
C SER A 218 -9.90 -9.92 13.60
N HIS A 219 -9.92 -9.11 14.67
CA HIS A 219 -8.95 -9.08 15.76
C HIS A 219 -9.71 -8.73 17.07
N GLY A 220 -9.27 -9.27 18.21
CA GLY A 220 -9.93 -9.05 19.51
C GLY A 220 -11.30 -9.74 19.68
N ASP A 221 -12.03 -9.36 20.72
CA ASP A 221 -13.32 -9.97 21.12
C ASP A 221 -14.55 -9.17 20.67
N THR A 222 -14.37 -7.96 20.14
CA THR A 222 -15.50 -7.08 19.75
C THR A 222 -15.86 -7.31 18.28
N SER A 223 -17.04 -7.89 18.03
CA SER A 223 -17.52 -8.19 16.67
C SER A 223 -18.48 -7.16 16.08
N GLN A 224 -19.06 -6.27 16.90
CA GLN A 224 -20.14 -5.35 16.54
C GLN A 224 -19.92 -3.91 17.06
N ALA A 225 -20.41 -2.93 16.29
CA ALA A 225 -20.54 -1.53 16.71
C ALA A 225 -21.89 -1.28 17.39
N THR A 226 -21.97 -0.25 18.23
CA THR A 226 -23.17 0.14 18.99
C THR A 226 -23.88 1.40 18.45
N ALA A 227 -23.30 2.03 17.42
CA ALA A 227 -23.87 3.16 16.69
C ALA A 227 -23.60 3.07 15.16
N PRO A 228 -24.40 3.76 14.33
CA PRO A 228 -24.22 3.72 12.88
C PRO A 228 -22.96 4.47 12.42
N GLY A 229 -22.26 3.88 11.45
CA GLY A 229 -21.11 4.50 10.77
C GLY A 229 -21.52 5.57 9.74
N PRO A 230 -20.54 6.20 9.04
CA PRO A 230 -20.76 7.38 8.22
C PRO A 230 -21.73 7.13 7.07
N ARG A 231 -21.67 5.95 6.43
CA ARG A 231 -22.52 5.56 5.29
C ARG A 231 -24.00 5.80 5.51
N PHE A 232 -24.49 5.62 6.74
CA PHE A 232 -25.88 5.90 7.11
C PHE A 232 -26.29 7.36 6.81
N TYR A 233 -25.41 8.31 7.15
CA TYR A 233 -25.62 9.73 6.89
C TYR A 233 -25.35 10.09 5.43
N GLU A 234 -24.31 9.50 4.83
CA GLU A 234 -23.91 9.75 3.43
C GLU A 234 -25.03 9.39 2.45
N LEU A 235 -25.65 8.23 2.66
CA LEU A 235 -26.79 7.77 1.87
C LEU A 235 -28.02 8.67 2.04
N GLY A 236 -28.16 9.33 3.19
CA GLY A 236 -29.18 10.35 3.41
C GLY A 236 -29.03 11.51 2.42
N LEU A 237 -27.81 12.03 2.26
CA LEU A 237 -27.52 13.09 1.27
C LEU A 237 -27.55 12.61 -0.18
N ALA A 238 -27.17 11.35 -0.42
CA ALA A 238 -27.26 10.72 -1.74
C ALA A 238 -28.71 10.64 -2.25
N GLY A 239 -29.72 10.90 -1.40
CA GLY A 239 -31.11 11.01 -1.83
C GLY A 239 -31.75 9.67 -2.18
N THR A 240 -31.32 8.59 -1.51
CA THR A 240 -31.85 7.23 -1.66
C THR A 240 -32.72 6.84 -0.46
N ALA A 241 -33.66 5.90 -0.65
CA ALA A 241 -34.36 5.30 0.49
C ALA A 241 -33.48 4.21 1.11
N GLN A 242 -33.45 4.13 2.43
CA GLN A 242 -32.52 3.27 3.15
C GLN A 242 -33.25 2.18 3.92
N VAL A 243 -32.83 0.94 3.71
CA VAL A 243 -33.18 -0.20 4.58
C VAL A 243 -31.93 -0.60 5.36
N ILE A 244 -32.07 -0.66 6.68
CA ILE A 244 -30.96 -0.81 7.60
C ILE A 244 -31.14 -2.11 8.37
N GLU A 245 -30.21 -3.03 8.20
CA GLU A 245 -30.10 -4.22 9.04
C GLU A 245 -29.12 -3.91 10.17
N ALA A 246 -29.63 -3.82 11.40
CA ALA A 246 -28.80 -3.56 12.57
C ALA A 246 -29.10 -4.54 13.71
N PRO A 247 -28.05 -5.05 14.41
CA PRO A 247 -28.24 -5.94 15.55
C PRO A 247 -28.90 -5.23 16.73
N GLU A 248 -29.50 -5.98 17.65
CA GLU A 248 -30.16 -5.41 18.85
C GLU A 248 -29.20 -4.62 19.75
N ALA A 249 -27.89 -4.93 19.70
CA ALA A 249 -26.86 -4.18 20.42
C ALA A 249 -26.76 -2.71 19.98
N MET A 250 -27.23 -2.37 18.77
CA MET A 250 -27.26 -0.99 18.27
C MET A 250 -28.60 -0.34 18.62
N ASP A 251 -28.60 0.47 19.68
CA ASP A 251 -29.78 1.14 20.24
C ASP A 251 -30.49 2.01 19.18
N SER A 252 -31.83 1.89 19.10
CA SER A 252 -32.65 2.60 18.11
C SER A 252 -32.51 4.13 18.19
N LYS A 253 -32.18 4.67 19.37
CA LYS A 253 -32.03 6.12 19.57
C LYS A 253 -30.98 6.76 18.65
N TYR A 254 -29.96 6.01 18.23
CA TYR A 254 -28.91 6.52 17.33
C TYR A 254 -29.36 6.61 15.86
N PHE A 255 -30.52 6.05 15.54
CA PHE A 255 -31.15 6.13 14.24
C PHE A 255 -32.31 7.15 14.21
N ASP A 256 -32.93 7.42 15.36
CA ASP A 256 -34.15 8.23 15.47
C ASP A 256 -33.99 9.67 14.96
N ASP A 257 -32.78 10.22 14.94
CA ASP A 257 -32.50 11.55 14.41
C ASP A 257 -32.63 11.63 12.88
N VAL A 258 -32.49 10.52 12.16
CA VAL A 258 -32.67 10.47 10.70
C VAL A 258 -34.04 9.88 10.38
N LYS A 259 -34.99 10.74 10.00
CA LYS A 259 -36.35 10.31 9.65
C LYS A 259 -36.38 9.63 8.28
N GLY A 260 -37.36 8.75 8.05
CA GLY A 260 -37.60 8.14 6.74
C GLY A 260 -36.75 6.92 6.42
N ILE A 261 -36.14 6.28 7.42
CA ILE A 261 -35.38 5.03 7.29
C ILE A 261 -36.28 3.83 7.61
N ALA A 262 -35.92 2.64 7.13
CA ALA A 262 -36.54 1.39 7.55
C ALA A 262 -35.52 0.52 8.29
N LEU A 263 -35.65 0.44 9.62
CA LEU A 263 -34.79 -0.36 10.49
C LEU A 263 -35.35 -1.78 10.64
N ALA A 264 -34.51 -2.78 10.42
CA ALA A 264 -34.82 -4.20 10.56
C ALA A 264 -33.79 -4.90 11.45
N ARG A 265 -34.26 -5.84 12.27
CA ARG A 265 -33.43 -6.64 13.21
C ARG A 265 -33.14 -8.06 12.73
N HIS A 266 -33.75 -8.45 11.61
CA HIS A 266 -33.68 -9.80 11.05
C HIS A 266 -34.00 -9.75 9.55
N VAL A 267 -33.54 -10.77 8.80
CA VAL A 267 -33.66 -10.86 7.34
C VAL A 267 -35.09 -10.68 6.84
N GLY A 268 -36.08 -11.27 7.52
CA GLY A 268 -37.49 -11.11 7.14
C GLY A 268 -37.98 -9.66 7.17
N GLY A 269 -37.53 -8.87 8.16
CA GLY A 269 -37.83 -7.44 8.24
C GLY A 269 -37.14 -6.63 7.14
N VAL A 270 -35.91 -7.00 6.75
CA VAL A 270 -35.18 -6.39 5.63
C VAL A 270 -35.98 -6.58 4.34
N ILE A 271 -36.41 -7.82 4.07
CA ILE A 271 -37.19 -8.17 2.87
C ILE A 271 -38.53 -7.40 2.85
N ALA A 272 -39.27 -7.36 3.95
CA ALA A 272 -40.54 -6.63 4.03
C ALA A 272 -40.37 -5.11 3.79
N ALA A 273 -39.28 -4.53 4.31
CA ALA A 273 -38.98 -3.12 4.10
C ALA A 273 -38.63 -2.80 2.64
N ILE A 274 -37.81 -3.65 1.99
CA ILE A 274 -37.49 -3.51 0.56
C ILE A 274 -38.77 -3.57 -0.28
N ASP A 275 -39.61 -4.58 -0.05
CA ASP A 275 -40.88 -4.77 -0.77
C ASP A 275 -41.78 -3.53 -0.68
N SER A 276 -41.90 -2.93 0.51
CA SER A 276 -42.70 -1.73 0.71
C SER A 276 -42.24 -0.51 -0.10
N PHE A 277 -40.92 -0.37 -0.32
CA PHE A 277 -40.36 0.72 -1.10
C PHE A 277 -40.44 0.46 -2.61
N LEU A 278 -40.25 -0.79 -3.05
CA LEU A 278 -40.37 -1.16 -4.45
C LEU A 278 -41.82 -1.05 -4.95
N THR A 279 -42.80 -1.42 -4.11
CA THR A 279 -44.23 -1.38 -4.46
C THR A 279 -44.87 0.01 -4.27
N ASN A 280 -44.22 0.94 -3.56
CA ASN A 280 -44.76 2.27 -3.29
C ASN A 280 -43.75 3.41 -3.56
N PRO A 281 -43.69 3.92 -4.81
CA PRO A 281 -42.79 5.02 -5.19
C PRO A 281 -42.97 6.31 -4.37
N THR A 282 -44.19 6.58 -3.89
CA THR A 282 -44.49 7.76 -3.07
C THR A 282 -43.88 7.63 -1.68
N LEU A 283 -43.99 6.44 -1.07
CA LEU A 283 -43.35 6.13 0.20
C LEU A 283 -41.83 6.24 0.08
N ARG A 284 -41.23 5.64 -0.96
CA ARG A 284 -39.80 5.73 -1.26
C ARG A 284 -39.33 7.18 -1.36
N LYS A 285 -40.02 8.02 -2.15
CA LYS A 285 -39.66 9.44 -2.31
C LYS A 285 -39.73 10.21 -1.00
N ARG A 286 -40.80 10.00 -0.21
CA ARG A 286 -40.99 10.65 1.09
C ARG A 286 -39.91 10.23 2.09
N ALA A 287 -39.56 8.95 2.11
CA ALA A 287 -38.48 8.39 2.92
C ALA A 287 -37.13 9.06 2.60
N ALA A 288 -36.73 9.07 1.32
CA ALA A 288 -35.49 9.72 0.87
C ALA A 288 -35.46 11.24 1.19
N GLN A 289 -36.58 11.95 1.00
CA GLN A 289 -36.69 13.38 1.34
C GLN A 289 -36.53 13.64 2.84
N ALA A 290 -37.16 12.83 3.68
CA ALA A 290 -37.08 12.96 5.13
C ALA A 290 -35.65 12.67 5.65
N ALA A 291 -34.99 11.64 5.09
CA ALA A 291 -33.63 11.28 5.46
C ALA A 291 -32.65 12.39 5.05
N LYS A 292 -32.73 12.85 3.79
CA LYS A 292 -31.90 13.95 3.27
C LYS A 292 -32.03 15.22 4.10
N LYS A 293 -33.27 15.62 4.42
CA LYS A 293 -33.53 16.79 5.26
C LYS A 293 -32.90 16.64 6.66
N SER A 294 -33.10 15.50 7.31
CA SER A 294 -32.56 15.26 8.65
C SER A 294 -31.04 15.33 8.66
N VAL A 295 -30.38 14.79 7.63
CA VAL A 295 -28.91 14.82 7.50
C VAL A 295 -28.39 16.23 7.23
N LEU A 296 -29.02 16.99 6.33
CA LEU A 296 -28.65 18.39 6.07
C LEU A 296 -28.75 19.27 7.34
N ASP A 297 -29.76 19.03 8.15
CA ASP A 297 -30.02 19.86 9.34
C ASP A 297 -29.03 19.55 10.49
N LYS A 298 -28.58 18.29 10.65
CA LYS A 298 -27.90 17.83 11.88
C LYS A 298 -26.68 16.92 11.70
N HIS A 299 -26.46 16.32 10.53
CA HIS A 299 -25.46 15.26 10.34
C HIS A 299 -24.45 15.59 9.24
N LEU A 300 -24.07 16.87 9.10
CA LEU A 300 -22.92 17.30 8.32
C LEU A 300 -21.65 17.36 9.16
N TYR A 301 -20.48 17.24 8.52
CA TYR A 301 -19.19 17.41 9.21
C TYR A 301 -19.05 18.79 9.84
N GLU A 302 -19.69 19.81 9.28
CA GLU A 302 -19.78 21.15 9.83
C GLU A 302 -20.46 21.15 11.21
N ASN A 303 -21.49 20.32 11.42
CA ASN A 303 -22.11 20.17 12.73
C ASN A 303 -21.12 19.54 13.72
N ARG A 304 -20.34 18.53 13.29
CA ARG A 304 -19.37 17.83 14.15
C ARG A 304 -18.23 18.74 14.58
N LEU A 305 -17.69 19.53 13.66
CA LEU A 305 -16.63 20.49 13.95
C LEU A 305 -17.13 21.62 14.88
N ARG A 306 -18.37 22.10 14.72
CA ARG A 306 -18.97 23.05 15.69
C ARG A 306 -19.06 22.44 17.09
N THR A 307 -19.58 21.22 17.21
CA THR A 307 -19.60 20.51 18.50
C THR A 307 -18.19 20.35 19.09
N MET A 308 -17.20 20.00 18.26
CA MET A 308 -15.81 19.87 18.69
C MET A 308 -15.25 21.20 19.20
N ILE A 309 -15.51 22.31 18.51
CA ILE A 309 -15.12 23.66 18.94
C ILE A 309 -15.77 24.01 20.28
N ASP A 310 -17.08 23.77 20.42
CA ASP A 310 -17.85 24.09 21.63
C ASP A 310 -17.38 23.27 22.85
N VAL A 311 -17.09 21.97 22.65
CA VAL A 311 -16.62 21.06 23.71
C VAL A 311 -15.19 21.39 24.15
N THR A 312 -14.30 21.69 23.20
CA THR A 312 -12.87 21.87 23.50
C THR A 312 -12.50 23.30 23.87
N GLY A 313 -13.26 24.29 23.41
CA GLY A 313 -12.90 25.71 23.52
C GLY A 313 -11.56 26.06 22.84
N ALA A 314 -11.07 25.20 21.95
CA ALA A 314 -9.77 25.36 21.31
C ALA A 314 -9.77 26.45 20.24
N ASP A 315 -8.61 27.08 20.02
CA ASP A 315 -8.43 28.06 18.95
C ASP A 315 -7.93 27.37 17.68
N PHE A 316 -8.76 27.39 16.63
CA PHE A 316 -8.47 26.83 15.33
C PHE A 316 -7.95 27.89 14.32
N GLY A 317 -7.86 29.17 14.71
CA GLY A 317 -7.40 30.30 13.87
C GLY A 317 -5.87 30.39 13.73
N ARG A 318 -5.39 30.95 12.59
CA ARG A 318 -3.96 31.04 12.22
C ARG A 318 -3.37 32.28 12.84
N ARG A 319 -2.17 32.14 13.38
CA ARG A 319 -1.46 33.25 14.00
C ARG A 319 -0.19 33.51 13.21
N LYS A 320 0.25 34.77 13.25
CA LYS A 320 1.56 35.12 12.71
C LYS A 320 2.63 34.42 13.55
N ALA A 321 3.61 33.81 12.89
CA ALA A 321 4.75 33.21 13.58
C ALA A 321 5.43 34.25 14.52
N PRO A 322 5.95 33.81 15.68
CA PRO A 322 6.75 34.67 16.54
C PRO A 322 7.93 35.26 15.78
N PRO A 323 8.37 36.50 16.09
CA PRO A 323 9.43 37.17 15.34
C PRO A 323 10.83 36.57 15.55
N VAL A 324 11.02 35.74 16.58
CA VAL A 324 12.32 35.13 16.93
C VAL A 324 12.10 33.64 17.25
N PRO A 325 12.95 32.72 16.73
CA PRO A 325 12.88 31.31 17.07
C PRO A 325 13.08 31.07 18.57
N THR A 326 12.33 30.13 19.16
CA THR A 326 12.49 29.75 20.58
C THR A 326 13.91 29.24 20.88
N VAL A 327 14.59 28.71 19.86
CA VAL A 327 15.96 28.20 19.95
C VAL A 327 16.97 29.30 20.30
N ALA A 328 16.68 30.58 20.05
CA ALA A 328 17.56 31.70 20.41
C ALA A 328 17.86 31.82 21.92
N GLN A 329 17.14 31.07 22.77
CA GLN A 329 17.37 31.01 24.21
C GLN A 329 18.43 29.96 24.63
N ARG A 330 18.96 29.17 23.68
CA ARG A 330 20.04 28.19 23.89
C ARG A 330 20.99 28.17 22.68
N ARG A 331 22.08 27.42 22.77
CA ARG A 331 22.92 27.13 21.61
C ARG A 331 22.12 26.31 20.59
N LEU A 332 22.22 26.68 19.32
CA LEU A 332 21.61 25.98 18.21
C LEU A 332 22.33 24.64 18.00
N ARG A 333 21.60 23.55 17.76
CA ARG A 333 22.19 22.24 17.45
C ARG A 333 22.09 21.95 15.96
N VAL A 334 23.24 21.86 15.31
CA VAL A 334 23.35 21.62 13.86
C VAL A 334 23.97 20.24 13.63
N LEU A 335 23.26 19.38 12.91
CA LEU A 335 23.75 18.07 12.47
C LEU A 335 24.27 18.18 11.04
N MET A 336 25.57 18.00 10.84
CA MET A 336 26.20 17.93 9.53
C MET A 336 26.13 16.50 8.98
N CYS A 337 25.32 16.28 7.94
CA CYS A 337 25.28 15.00 7.23
C CYS A 337 26.40 14.94 6.20
N THR A 338 27.31 13.97 6.31
CA THR A 338 28.50 13.91 5.48
C THR A 338 29.10 12.50 5.41
N HIS A 339 29.94 12.26 4.40
CA HIS A 339 30.56 10.96 4.17
C HIS A 339 31.92 10.78 4.87
N SER A 340 32.54 11.87 5.32
CA SER A 340 33.86 11.85 5.97
C SER A 340 34.08 13.10 6.85
N THR A 341 35.04 13.01 7.76
CA THR A 341 35.48 14.12 8.65
C THR A 341 37.01 14.12 8.76
N LYS A 342 37.58 15.11 9.48
CA LYS A 342 39.01 15.13 9.80
C LYS A 342 39.52 13.95 10.63
N TYR A 343 38.62 13.19 11.26
CA TYR A 343 38.94 12.00 12.04
C TYR A 343 39.03 10.73 11.18
N GLU A 344 38.70 10.82 9.90
CA GLU A 344 38.71 9.73 8.93
C GLU A 344 39.94 9.82 8.00
N ALA A 345 40.38 8.68 7.44
CA ALA A 345 41.58 8.62 6.60
C ALA A 345 41.43 9.22 5.19
N ALA A 346 40.20 9.53 4.75
CA ALA A 346 39.89 10.08 3.43
C ALA A 346 39.57 11.57 3.56
N TRP A 347 40.49 12.42 3.10
CA TRP A 347 40.50 13.83 3.45
C TRP A 347 40.54 14.72 2.19
N GLY A 348 39.63 15.69 2.10
CA GLY A 348 39.41 16.56 0.95
C GLY A 348 38.86 17.95 1.33
N GLY A 349 38.32 18.68 0.35
CA GLY A 349 37.91 20.08 0.55
C GLY A 349 36.68 20.27 1.44
N VAL A 350 35.81 19.25 1.54
CA VAL A 350 34.58 19.31 2.34
C VAL A 350 34.90 19.18 3.84
N GLU A 351 35.83 18.32 4.22
CA GLU A 351 36.26 18.15 5.61
C GLU A 351 36.94 19.42 6.14
N VAL A 352 37.73 20.06 5.28
CA VAL A 352 38.36 21.36 5.54
C VAL A 352 37.32 22.45 5.78
N TYR A 353 36.28 22.48 4.95
CA TYR A 353 35.15 23.39 5.11
C TYR A 353 34.43 23.17 6.45
N GLN A 354 34.11 21.92 6.81
CA GLN A 354 33.44 21.58 8.07
C GLN A 354 34.24 22.03 9.30
N GLU A 355 35.55 21.82 9.31
CA GLU A 355 36.42 22.27 10.40
C GLU A 355 36.45 23.80 10.51
N THR A 356 36.48 24.49 9.37
CA THR A 356 36.40 25.96 9.31
C THR A 356 35.08 26.46 9.91
N LEU A 357 33.95 25.81 9.62
CA LEU A 357 32.66 26.15 10.22
C LEU A 357 32.64 25.98 11.74
N CYS A 358 33.18 24.86 12.23
CA CYS A 358 33.26 24.59 13.67
C CYS A 358 34.13 25.64 14.38
N SER A 359 35.22 26.07 13.77
CA SER A 359 36.07 27.15 14.30
C SER A 359 35.34 28.50 14.35
N LEU A 360 34.66 28.87 13.25
CA LEU A 360 33.98 30.16 13.12
C LEU A 360 32.76 30.29 14.04
N LEU A 361 31.97 29.22 14.19
CA LEU A 361 30.65 29.27 14.83
C LEU A 361 30.53 28.45 16.12
N GLY A 362 31.56 27.69 16.50
CA GLY A 362 31.55 26.78 17.66
C GLY A 362 31.45 27.44 19.03
N ARG A 363 31.29 28.78 19.11
CA ARG A 363 30.92 29.49 20.35
C ARG A 363 29.41 29.69 20.50
N GLU A 364 28.68 29.74 19.39
CA GLU A 364 27.23 30.02 19.35
C GLU A 364 26.43 28.76 19.01
N ILE A 365 27.05 27.79 18.32
CA ILE A 365 26.39 26.61 17.74
C ILE A 365 27.09 25.34 18.23
N ASP A 366 26.31 24.32 18.57
CA ASP A 366 26.79 22.96 18.85
C ASP A 366 26.70 22.12 17.57
N PHE A 367 27.84 21.64 17.08
CA PHE A 367 27.92 20.85 15.85
C PHE A 367 28.05 19.36 16.14
N TYR A 368 27.31 18.57 15.36
CA TYR A 368 27.35 17.12 15.33
C TYR A 368 27.56 16.63 13.90
N TYR A 369 28.08 15.42 13.72
CA TYR A 369 28.23 14.76 12.44
C TYR A 369 27.36 13.50 12.37
N TRP A 370 26.66 13.33 11.25
CA TRP A 370 26.04 12.06 10.87
C TRP A 370 26.88 11.42 9.77
N LEU A 371 27.47 10.25 10.05
CA LEU A 371 28.39 9.54 9.16
C LEU A 371 27.89 8.14 8.86
N ARG A 372 27.99 7.71 7.60
CA ARG A 372 27.74 6.33 7.19
C ARG A 372 28.98 5.67 6.58
N ARG A 373 29.48 4.61 7.21
CA ARG A 373 30.67 3.86 6.72
C ARG A 373 30.74 2.44 7.29
N GLY A 374 31.18 1.49 6.46
CA GLY A 374 31.55 0.14 6.90
C GLY A 374 30.40 -0.64 7.54
N GLY A 375 29.16 -0.46 7.06
CA GLY A 375 27.97 -1.11 7.62
C GLY A 375 27.42 -0.43 8.89
N HIS A 376 27.83 0.81 9.18
CA HIS A 376 27.35 1.54 10.36
C HIS A 376 27.03 2.99 10.04
N CYS A 377 26.04 3.53 10.75
CA CYS A 377 25.86 4.97 10.92
C CYS A 377 26.35 5.40 12.30
N ARG A 378 26.99 6.56 12.39
CA ARG A 378 27.56 7.10 13.63
C ARG A 378 27.15 8.55 13.83
N LEU A 379 26.76 8.88 15.06
CA LEU A 379 26.61 10.24 15.55
C LEU A 379 27.89 10.64 16.30
N ILE A 380 28.55 11.70 15.86
CA ILE A 380 29.83 12.14 16.43
C ILE A 380 29.74 13.63 16.79
N THR A 381 30.38 14.06 17.88
CA THR A 381 30.53 15.48 18.22
C THR A 381 31.57 16.19 17.33
N SER A 382 31.58 17.52 17.33
CA SER A 382 32.61 18.31 16.63
C SER A 382 34.05 18.00 17.06
N ASP A 383 34.23 17.47 18.28
CA ASP A 383 35.53 17.13 18.86
C ASP A 383 35.96 15.68 18.54
N GLY A 384 35.10 14.91 17.87
CA GLY A 384 35.41 13.55 17.42
C GLY A 384 34.96 12.44 18.37
N GLU A 385 34.15 12.75 19.39
CA GLU A 385 33.60 11.75 20.30
C GLU A 385 32.38 11.06 19.67
N GLU A 386 32.41 9.73 19.57
CA GLU A 386 31.28 8.92 19.12
C GLU A 386 30.21 8.87 20.22
N VAL A 387 29.06 9.49 19.95
CA VAL A 387 27.93 9.55 20.88
C VAL A 387 27.10 8.28 20.77
N GLU A 388 26.84 7.83 19.53
CA GLU A 388 25.99 6.68 19.26
C GLU A 388 26.35 6.04 17.91
N ARG A 389 26.09 4.73 17.80
CA ARG A 389 26.36 3.93 16.61
C ARG A 389 25.19 3.00 16.31
N PHE A 390 24.85 2.91 15.03
CA PHE A 390 23.75 2.11 14.51
C PHE A 390 24.27 1.14 13.44
N ASP A 391 23.82 -0.10 13.48
CA ASP A 391 24.13 -1.10 12.45
C ASP A 391 23.19 -0.93 11.26
N VAL A 392 23.76 -0.75 10.07
CA VAL A 392 23.01 -0.42 8.86
C VAL A 392 23.64 -1.16 7.68
N PRO A 393 22.88 -1.95 6.89
CA PRO A 393 23.45 -2.67 5.75
C PRO A 393 24.28 -1.77 4.84
N GLU A 394 25.37 -2.30 4.30
CA GLU A 394 26.19 -1.53 3.36
C GLU A 394 25.43 -1.32 2.05
N VAL A 395 25.41 -0.08 1.57
CA VAL A 395 24.86 0.31 0.28
C VAL A 395 25.96 0.93 -0.56
N GLY A 396 25.84 0.81 -1.89
CA GLY A 396 26.79 1.44 -2.80
C GLY A 396 26.84 2.96 -2.59
N TRP A 397 28.06 3.54 -2.67
CA TRP A 397 28.31 4.98 -2.50
C TRP A 397 27.30 5.86 -3.25
N THR A 398 26.94 5.42 -4.46
CA THR A 398 26.14 6.18 -5.40
C THR A 398 24.67 5.76 -5.46
N ASP A 399 24.27 4.74 -4.72
CA ASP A 399 23.16 3.88 -5.15
C ASP A 399 21.89 4.07 -4.33
N ALA A 400 22.03 4.46 -3.07
CA ALA A 400 20.93 4.54 -2.11
C ALA A 400 19.98 5.70 -2.42
N MET A 401 18.73 5.37 -2.75
CA MET A 401 17.67 6.37 -2.89
C MET A 401 16.82 6.43 -1.62
N CYS A 402 16.34 5.29 -1.14
CA CYS A 402 15.72 5.11 0.16
C CYS A 402 16.43 3.98 0.92
N ASP A 403 16.62 4.11 2.23
CA ASP A 403 17.22 3.06 3.07
C ASP A 403 16.61 3.08 4.47
N GLY A 404 15.57 2.27 4.68
CA GLY A 404 14.79 2.25 5.92
C GLY A 404 15.63 2.18 7.20
N PRO A 405 16.63 1.28 7.31
CA PRO A 405 17.53 1.23 8.47
C PRO A 405 18.25 2.55 8.76
N GLU A 406 18.80 3.23 7.75
CA GLU A 406 19.43 4.54 7.94
C GLU A 406 18.40 5.61 8.27
N GLU A 407 17.28 5.67 7.56
CA GLU A 407 16.23 6.67 7.74
C GLU A 407 15.64 6.64 9.16
N MET A 408 15.38 5.44 9.68
CA MET A 408 14.90 5.25 11.05
C MET A 408 15.96 5.66 12.08
N ALA A 409 17.22 5.25 11.91
CA ALA A 409 18.30 5.65 12.82
C ALA A 409 18.53 7.18 12.81
N PHE A 410 18.52 7.77 11.62
CA PHE A 410 18.67 9.21 11.42
C PHE A 410 17.51 9.99 12.04
N SER A 411 16.25 9.60 11.79
CA SER A 411 15.08 10.25 12.40
C SER A 411 15.09 10.13 13.93
N ASN A 412 15.50 8.98 14.46
CA ASN A 412 15.71 8.80 15.90
C ASN A 412 16.70 9.82 16.47
N VAL A 413 17.87 9.98 15.83
CA VAL A 413 18.89 10.95 16.26
C VAL A 413 18.36 12.37 16.24
N LEU A 414 17.66 12.78 15.18
CA LEU A 414 17.08 14.12 15.10
C LEU A 414 16.13 14.42 16.27
N SER A 415 15.32 13.41 16.65
CA SER A 415 14.35 13.55 17.72
C SER A 415 14.97 13.46 19.11
N HIS A 416 15.76 12.43 19.36
CA HIS A 416 16.34 12.12 20.64
C HIS A 416 17.28 13.23 21.12
N TYR A 417 18.13 13.73 20.22
CA TYR A 417 19.09 14.80 20.52
C TYR A 417 18.56 16.20 20.23
N ASN A 418 17.31 16.34 19.79
CA ASN A 418 16.67 17.61 19.45
C ASN A 418 17.53 18.47 18.51
N MET A 419 17.89 17.90 17.36
CA MET A 419 18.59 18.63 16.32
C MET A 419 17.66 19.68 15.71
N ASP A 420 18.14 20.91 15.62
CA ASP A 420 17.36 22.06 15.14
C ASP A 420 17.49 22.22 13.63
N VAL A 421 18.70 22.00 13.12
CA VAL A 421 19.03 22.13 11.70
C VAL A 421 19.88 20.94 11.29
N VAL A 422 19.58 20.39 10.12
CA VAL A 422 20.46 19.46 9.41
C VAL A 422 21.11 20.19 8.25
N HIS A 423 22.44 20.22 8.24
CA HIS A 423 23.22 20.76 7.14
C HIS A 423 23.83 19.62 6.33
N PHE A 424 23.23 19.34 5.18
CA PHE A 424 23.75 18.36 4.23
C PHE A 424 24.98 18.92 3.52
N GLN A 425 26.12 18.30 3.79
CA GLN A 425 27.39 18.56 3.10
C GLN A 425 27.51 17.66 1.88
N HIS A 426 27.13 16.39 2.02
CA HIS A 426 27.19 15.42 0.94
C HIS A 426 26.21 14.27 1.22
N LEU A 427 25.69 13.64 0.17
CA LEU A 427 24.76 12.50 0.28
C LEU A 427 25.34 11.18 -0.24
N GLY A 428 26.59 11.14 -0.69
CA GLY A 428 27.28 9.87 -0.97
C GLY A 428 27.30 8.97 0.26
N HIS A 429 27.07 7.67 0.04
CA HIS A 429 26.74 6.64 1.02
C HIS A 429 25.38 6.78 1.72
N HIS A 430 24.81 7.96 1.79
CA HIS A 430 23.54 8.23 2.45
C HIS A 430 22.36 8.05 1.49
N ALA A 431 21.18 7.73 2.04
CA ALA A 431 19.95 7.75 1.27
C ALA A 431 19.60 9.18 0.78
N LEU A 432 19.16 9.31 -0.47
CA LEU A 432 18.66 10.58 -1.01
C LEU A 432 17.40 11.09 -0.28
N SER A 433 16.69 10.22 0.43
CA SER A 433 15.50 10.53 1.23
C SER A 433 15.80 11.34 2.50
N LEU A 434 17.04 11.37 3.01
CA LEU A 434 17.34 11.97 4.31
C LEU A 434 16.92 13.45 4.47
N PRO A 435 17.02 14.34 3.48
CA PRO A 435 16.50 15.70 3.61
C PRO A 435 14.98 15.75 3.80
N ILE A 436 14.25 14.82 3.18
CA ILE A 436 12.80 14.66 3.38
C ILE A 436 12.53 14.20 4.82
N ILE A 437 13.26 13.18 5.29
CA ILE A 437 13.14 12.66 6.66
C ILE A 437 13.47 13.75 7.69
N ALA A 438 14.50 14.55 7.45
CA ALA A 438 14.87 15.68 8.31
C ALA A 438 13.73 16.69 8.44
N LYS A 439 13.11 17.05 7.32
CA LYS A 439 12.00 18.00 7.28
C LYS A 439 10.73 17.44 7.92
N ALA A 440 10.43 16.16 7.71
CA ALA A 440 9.36 15.42 8.37
C ALA A 440 9.54 15.36 9.90
N CYS A 441 10.79 15.35 10.38
CA CYS A 441 11.13 15.49 11.80
C CYS A 441 11.04 16.95 12.31
N GLY A 442 10.66 17.92 11.48
CA GLY A 442 10.54 19.34 11.84
C GLY A 442 11.88 20.07 12.00
N ALA A 443 12.99 19.50 11.55
CA ALA A 443 14.28 20.20 11.53
C ALA A 443 14.37 21.15 10.33
N GLY A 444 15.13 22.23 10.47
CA GLY A 444 15.55 23.07 9.35
C GLY A 444 16.51 22.30 8.44
N VAL A 445 16.40 22.47 7.12
CA VAL A 445 17.22 21.74 6.15
C VAL A 445 18.04 22.71 5.31
N VAL A 446 19.36 22.65 5.48
CA VAL A 446 20.32 23.44 4.70
C VAL A 446 21.17 22.48 3.85
N PHE A 447 21.44 22.85 2.61
CA PHE A 447 22.22 22.01 1.69
C PHE A 447 23.34 22.82 1.04
N SER A 448 24.59 22.36 1.16
CA SER A 448 25.73 22.93 0.41
C SER A 448 26.00 22.14 -0.86
N ALA A 449 25.91 22.79 -2.03
CA ALA A 449 26.22 22.19 -3.32
C ALA A 449 27.73 22.16 -3.57
N HIS A 450 28.45 21.30 -2.84
CA HIS A 450 29.92 21.16 -2.98
C HIS A 450 30.36 20.49 -4.28
N ASP A 451 29.47 19.75 -4.93
CA ASP A 451 29.68 19.08 -6.22
C ASP A 451 28.36 18.98 -7.00
N PHE A 452 28.40 18.31 -8.16
CA PHE A 452 27.24 18.11 -9.01
C PHE A 452 26.54 16.77 -8.78
N TRP A 453 26.68 16.18 -7.59
CA TRP A 453 25.96 14.96 -7.20
C TRP A 453 24.45 15.14 -7.36
N LEU A 454 23.88 16.30 -7.06
CA LEU A 454 22.45 16.54 -7.28
C LEU A 454 22.04 16.33 -8.75
N ILE A 455 22.92 16.61 -9.71
CA ILE A 455 22.64 16.45 -11.13
C ILE A 455 22.74 14.98 -11.54
N SER A 456 23.85 14.30 -11.22
CA SER A 456 24.12 12.93 -11.65
C SER A 456 24.96 12.15 -10.64
N SER A 457 24.91 10.80 -10.70
CA SER A 457 25.82 9.94 -9.93
C SER A 457 27.29 10.13 -10.32
N ARG A 458 27.55 10.68 -11.50
CA ARG A 458 28.88 11.15 -11.89
C ARG A 458 29.01 12.60 -11.44
N TYR A 459 29.34 12.81 -10.15
CA TYR A 459 29.41 14.15 -9.51
C TYR A 459 30.38 15.13 -10.19
N ASN A 460 31.28 14.64 -11.05
CA ASN A 460 32.19 15.44 -11.85
C ASN A 460 31.68 15.75 -13.27
N LEU A 461 30.51 15.23 -13.67
CA LEU A 461 29.87 15.47 -14.96
C LEU A 461 30.71 15.04 -16.19
N LEU A 462 31.68 14.14 -15.99
CA LEU A 462 32.52 13.61 -17.07
C LEU A 462 31.90 12.35 -17.67
N ASP A 463 31.85 12.25 -18.99
CA ASP A 463 31.43 11.04 -19.71
C ASP A 463 32.45 9.87 -19.55
N GLN A 464 32.16 8.72 -20.16
CA GLN A 464 33.07 7.55 -20.19
C GLN A 464 34.42 7.82 -20.89
N SER A 465 34.52 8.92 -21.65
CA SER A 465 35.73 9.37 -22.34
C SER A 465 36.43 10.52 -21.60
N PHE A 466 36.05 10.83 -20.36
CA PHE A 466 36.56 11.95 -19.56
C PHE A 466 36.34 13.32 -20.21
N ARG A 467 35.19 13.52 -20.87
CA ARG A 467 34.79 14.82 -21.44
C ARG A 467 33.59 15.39 -20.72
N TYR A 468 33.61 16.71 -20.50
CA TYR A 468 32.49 17.48 -20.02
C TYR A 468 31.78 18.16 -21.19
N ASP A 469 30.46 18.05 -21.21
CA ASP A 469 29.56 18.79 -22.12
C ASP A 469 28.34 19.26 -21.31
N GLU A 470 28.19 20.57 -21.22
CA GLU A 470 27.13 21.19 -20.41
C GLU A 470 25.73 20.96 -21.00
N GLU A 471 25.60 20.98 -22.32
CA GLU A 471 24.30 20.81 -22.99
C GLU A 471 23.80 19.37 -22.85
N LEU A 472 24.71 18.40 -22.91
CA LEU A 472 24.38 17.02 -22.57
C LEU A 472 23.99 16.91 -21.09
N THR A 473 24.65 17.64 -20.19
CA THR A 473 24.35 17.67 -18.74
C THR A 473 22.93 18.09 -18.43
N LYS A 474 22.45 19.11 -19.14
CA LYS A 474 21.06 19.60 -19.01
C LYS A 474 20.04 18.56 -19.49
N SER A 475 20.40 17.70 -20.43
CA SER A 475 19.51 16.67 -20.99
C SER A 475 19.52 15.37 -20.17
N VAL A 476 18.39 15.08 -19.50
CA VAL A 476 18.18 13.81 -18.78
C VAL A 476 18.35 12.59 -19.69
N VAL A 477 17.90 12.68 -20.94
CA VAL A 477 17.99 11.58 -21.93
C VAL A 477 19.45 11.34 -22.35
N ALA A 478 20.23 12.41 -22.54
CA ALA A 478 21.64 12.27 -22.86
C ALA A 478 22.42 11.62 -21.71
N TYR A 479 22.11 12.00 -20.47
CA TYR A 479 22.75 11.43 -19.29
C TYR A 479 22.32 9.99 -19.00
N ASP A 480 21.08 9.60 -19.29
CA ASP A 480 20.67 8.20 -19.30
C ASP A 480 21.54 7.36 -20.25
N ILE A 481 21.84 7.87 -21.45
CA ILE A 481 22.72 7.19 -22.41
C ILE A 481 24.16 7.11 -21.90
N ILE A 482 24.67 8.18 -21.28
CA ILE A 482 26.01 8.19 -20.69
C ILE A 482 26.11 7.16 -19.57
N LEU A 483 25.13 7.09 -18.66
CA LEU A 483 25.11 6.12 -17.56
C LEU A 483 24.91 4.69 -18.06
N LYS A 484 24.09 4.46 -19.10
CA LYS A 484 23.97 3.15 -19.76
C LYS A 484 25.33 2.69 -20.30
N ASN A 485 26.07 3.57 -20.98
CA ASN A 485 27.35 3.23 -21.57
C ASN A 485 28.49 3.09 -20.54
N ALA A 486 28.49 3.93 -19.51
CA ALA A 486 29.57 3.99 -18.53
C ALA A 486 29.40 2.98 -17.39
N GLU A 487 28.16 2.72 -16.97
CA GLU A 487 27.84 2.01 -15.73
C GLU A 487 26.75 0.94 -15.91
N ASN A 488 26.28 0.72 -17.15
CA ASN A 488 25.22 -0.24 -17.50
C ASN A 488 23.90 -0.04 -16.73
N VAL A 489 23.56 1.20 -16.40
CA VAL A 489 22.24 1.56 -15.83
C VAL A 489 21.18 1.50 -16.93
N GLU A 490 20.02 0.87 -16.66
CA GLU A 490 18.93 0.82 -17.64
C GLU A 490 18.33 2.19 -17.94
N TYR A 491 17.75 2.35 -19.13
CA TYR A 491 17.11 3.60 -19.54
C TYR A 491 16.04 4.04 -18.53
N GLY A 492 15.97 5.34 -18.25
CA GLY A 492 15.10 5.91 -17.23
C GLY A 492 15.70 5.94 -15.83
N GLY A 493 16.91 5.42 -15.60
CA GLY A 493 17.57 5.46 -14.29
C GLY A 493 17.88 6.89 -13.82
N GLU A 494 18.49 7.71 -14.67
CA GLU A 494 18.74 9.13 -14.38
C GLU A 494 17.42 9.90 -14.25
N GLN A 495 16.43 9.57 -15.08
CA GLN A 495 15.11 10.18 -14.98
C GLN A 495 14.49 9.93 -13.59
N THR A 496 14.50 8.68 -13.11
CA THR A 496 14.03 8.33 -11.76
C THR A 496 14.80 9.10 -10.70
N ARG A 497 16.13 9.14 -10.82
CA ARG A 497 17.01 9.82 -9.87
C ARG A 497 16.75 11.33 -9.81
N ARG A 498 16.73 12.01 -10.96
CA ARG A 498 16.48 13.47 -11.04
C ARG A 498 15.07 13.82 -10.59
N ALA A 499 14.06 13.00 -10.90
CA ALA A 499 12.71 13.18 -10.38
C ALA A 499 12.67 13.09 -8.85
N PHE A 500 13.38 12.12 -8.27
CA PHE A 500 13.49 11.99 -6.82
C PHE A 500 14.22 13.19 -6.19
N VAL A 501 15.35 13.62 -6.78
CA VAL A 501 16.08 14.81 -6.32
C VAL A 501 15.22 16.07 -6.39
N ALA A 502 14.45 16.25 -7.48
CA ALA A 502 13.52 17.37 -7.60
C ALA A 502 12.50 17.38 -6.45
N THR A 503 11.91 16.23 -6.12
CA THR A 503 11.01 16.05 -4.97
C THR A 503 11.72 16.35 -3.64
N MET A 504 12.92 15.82 -3.44
CA MET A 504 13.72 16.04 -2.23
C MET A 504 14.02 17.53 -2.02
N LEU A 505 14.33 18.28 -3.07
CA LEU A 505 14.64 19.71 -2.99
C LEU A 505 13.46 20.54 -2.45
N HIS A 506 12.22 20.05 -2.50
CA HIS A 506 11.10 20.72 -1.83
C HIS A 506 11.24 20.75 -0.30
N SER A 507 11.96 19.78 0.29
CA SER A 507 12.22 19.71 1.72
C SER A 507 13.41 20.56 2.19
N VAL A 508 14.17 21.14 1.26
CA VAL A 508 15.31 22.02 1.57
C VAL A 508 14.82 23.46 1.79
N ASP A 509 15.24 24.07 2.90
CA ASP A 509 14.93 25.46 3.28
C ASP A 509 15.92 26.45 2.64
N ALA A 510 17.21 26.10 2.64
CA ALA A 510 18.26 26.94 2.06
C ALA A 510 19.34 26.14 1.30
N LEU A 511 19.76 26.67 0.16
CA LEU A 511 20.82 26.12 -0.69
C LEU A 511 22.03 27.07 -0.73
N LEU A 512 23.22 26.53 -0.51
CA LEU A 512 24.48 27.27 -0.54
C LEU A 512 25.29 26.87 -1.77
N PHE A 513 25.75 27.87 -2.52
CA PHE A 513 26.51 27.69 -3.76
C PHE A 513 27.88 28.37 -3.68
N GLY A 514 28.88 27.75 -4.32
CA GLY A 514 30.22 28.30 -4.45
C GLY A 514 30.29 29.44 -5.46
N THR A 515 29.63 29.30 -6.61
CA THR A 515 29.63 30.32 -7.69
C THR A 515 28.29 30.42 -8.41
N GLU A 516 28.12 31.48 -9.21
CA GLU A 516 26.93 31.69 -10.05
C GLU A 516 26.72 30.57 -11.07
N HIS A 517 27.78 30.02 -11.68
CA HIS A 517 27.67 28.90 -12.61
C HIS A 517 26.99 27.69 -11.96
N SER A 518 27.44 27.30 -10.75
CA SER A 518 26.86 26.15 -10.05
C SER A 518 25.37 26.35 -9.74
N TYR A 519 24.99 27.57 -9.35
CA TYR A 519 23.59 27.94 -9.13
C TYR A 519 22.78 27.92 -10.44
N ASN A 520 23.31 28.51 -11.51
CA ASN A 520 22.62 28.59 -12.80
C ASN A 520 22.38 27.19 -13.38
N LEU A 521 23.40 26.33 -13.41
CA LEU A 521 23.29 24.97 -13.94
C LEU A 521 22.28 24.14 -13.13
N ILE A 522 22.37 24.14 -11.80
CA ILE A 522 21.46 23.38 -10.93
C ILE A 522 20.04 23.93 -11.02
N SER A 523 19.84 25.25 -11.09
CA SER A 523 18.51 25.87 -11.15
C SER A 523 17.83 25.79 -12.53
N GLU A 524 18.61 25.59 -13.59
CA GLU A 524 18.09 25.27 -14.93
C GLU A 524 17.55 23.83 -14.98
N ILE A 525 18.29 22.87 -14.42
CA ILE A 525 17.88 21.47 -14.33
C ILE A 525 16.72 21.28 -13.33
N TYR A 526 16.78 21.99 -12.20
CA TYR A 526 15.79 21.94 -11.13
C TYR A 526 15.16 23.31 -10.88
N PRO A 527 14.10 23.69 -11.61
CA PRO A 527 13.45 25.00 -11.46
C PRO A 527 12.96 25.32 -10.04
N ILE A 528 12.68 24.31 -9.21
CA ILE A 528 12.31 24.48 -7.80
C ILE A 528 13.35 25.27 -7.00
N VAL A 529 14.63 25.17 -7.37
CA VAL A 529 15.74 25.90 -6.71
C VAL A 529 15.51 27.41 -6.75
N LYS A 530 14.91 27.95 -7.82
CA LYS A 530 14.61 29.38 -7.95
C LYS A 530 13.55 29.88 -6.96
N GLN A 531 12.78 28.97 -6.37
CA GLN A 531 11.75 29.26 -5.36
C GLN A 531 12.28 29.11 -3.93
N LYS A 532 13.53 28.65 -3.77
CA LYS A 532 14.18 28.43 -2.46
C LYS A 532 15.08 29.59 -2.09
N LYS A 533 15.40 29.70 -0.80
CA LYS A 533 16.44 30.62 -0.33
C LYS A 533 17.79 30.11 -0.83
N CYS A 534 18.42 30.85 -1.72
CA CYS A 534 19.74 30.50 -2.26
C CYS A 534 20.76 31.57 -1.86
N ALA A 535 21.96 31.14 -1.46
CA ALA A 535 23.06 32.02 -1.14
C ALA A 535 24.32 31.61 -1.91
N ILE A 536 24.86 32.54 -2.71
CA ILE A 536 26.11 32.36 -3.46
C ILE A 536 27.20 33.04 -2.65
N MET A 537 27.89 32.28 -1.82
CA MET A 537 28.76 32.81 -0.76
C MET A 537 30.23 32.44 -0.95
N GLY A 538 30.55 31.58 -1.93
CA GLY A 538 31.88 31.00 -2.06
C GLY A 538 32.17 29.95 -0.98
N ILE A 539 33.44 29.57 -0.86
CA ILE A 539 33.94 28.69 0.21
C ILE A 539 35.10 29.41 0.92
N PRO A 540 35.08 29.54 2.26
CA PRO A 540 36.19 30.13 3.00
C PRO A 540 37.44 29.25 2.96
N SER A 541 38.60 29.87 2.80
CA SER A 541 39.89 29.21 3.00
C SER A 541 40.15 29.03 4.50
N PRO A 542 40.89 27.98 4.92
CA PRO A 542 41.26 27.79 6.32
C PRO A 542 42.08 28.97 6.86
N GLU A 543 41.75 29.44 8.07
CA GLU A 543 42.53 30.48 8.73
C GLU A 543 43.89 29.94 9.18
N SER A 544 44.98 30.60 8.77
CA SER A 544 46.31 30.38 9.30
C SER A 544 46.53 31.21 10.57
N THR A 545 47.34 30.71 11.51
CA THR A 545 47.69 31.40 12.77
C THR A 545 48.42 32.73 12.56
N LEU A 546 49.01 32.93 11.38
CA LEU A 546 49.58 34.20 10.91
C LEU A 546 48.92 34.58 9.57
N PRO A 547 48.55 35.84 9.33
CA PRO A 547 48.04 36.27 8.03
C PRO A 547 49.04 35.92 6.93
N VAL A 548 48.61 35.23 5.87
CA VAL A 548 49.47 34.93 4.73
C VAL A 548 49.85 36.24 4.05
N ALA A 549 51.06 36.72 4.32
CA ALA A 549 51.58 37.91 3.65
C ALA A 549 51.82 37.56 2.18
N ARG A 550 51.19 38.31 1.29
CA ARG A 550 51.33 38.13 -0.15
C ARG A 550 52.80 38.25 -0.58
N LYS A 551 53.24 37.42 -1.54
CA LYS A 551 54.56 37.57 -2.18
C LYS A 551 54.69 38.94 -2.84
N ASP A 552 55.84 39.60 -2.65
CA ASP A 552 56.20 40.81 -3.39
C ASP A 552 56.60 40.49 -4.83
N TYR A 553 56.28 41.38 -5.77
CA TYR A 553 56.69 41.24 -7.16
C TYR A 553 58.22 41.26 -7.31
N LYS A 554 58.77 40.29 -8.06
CA LYS A 554 60.19 40.24 -8.44
C LYS A 554 60.34 39.97 -9.95
N PRO A 555 61.20 40.70 -10.67
CA PRO A 555 61.56 40.38 -12.06
C PRO A 555 62.21 38.99 -12.17
N LEU A 556 62.15 38.39 -13.37
CA LEU A 556 62.76 37.07 -13.61
C LEU A 556 64.29 37.15 -13.77
N ASP A 557 64.83 38.25 -14.32
CA ASP A 557 66.27 38.48 -14.49
C ASP A 557 67.03 37.29 -15.12
N GLY A 558 66.43 36.66 -16.15
CA GLY A 558 67.01 35.51 -16.85
C GLY A 558 66.79 34.14 -16.16
N LYS A 559 66.11 34.09 -15.02
CA LYS A 559 65.70 32.84 -14.37
C LYS A 559 64.49 32.22 -15.09
N PRO A 560 64.34 30.88 -15.04
CA PRO A 560 63.13 30.21 -15.49
C PRO A 560 61.91 30.69 -14.70
N LEU A 561 60.76 30.78 -15.38
CA LEU A 561 59.48 31.07 -14.75
C LEU A 561 59.05 29.89 -13.87
N SER A 562 58.78 30.14 -12.58
CA SER A 562 58.41 29.08 -11.64
C SER A 562 56.90 28.86 -11.66
N VAL A 563 56.47 27.64 -11.92
CA VAL A 563 55.07 27.26 -12.17
C VAL A 563 54.61 26.24 -11.13
N ALA A 564 53.59 26.59 -10.34
CA ALA A 564 52.99 25.72 -9.33
C ALA A 564 51.80 24.95 -9.90
N ILE A 565 51.72 23.65 -9.60
CA ILE A 565 50.52 22.84 -9.75
C ILE A 565 49.99 22.61 -8.34
N VAL A 566 48.80 23.15 -8.02
CA VAL A 566 48.27 23.17 -6.66
C VAL A 566 47.03 22.29 -6.53
N GLY A 567 47.11 21.28 -5.68
CA GLY A 567 46.05 20.31 -5.41
C GLY A 567 46.46 18.89 -5.78
N ASN A 568 45.55 17.94 -5.65
CA ASN A 568 45.84 16.54 -5.98
C ASN A 568 46.20 16.40 -7.47
N PHE A 569 47.30 15.69 -7.75
CA PHE A 569 47.79 15.41 -9.10
C PHE A 569 47.13 14.13 -9.62
N LEU A 570 45.98 14.28 -10.26
CA LEU A 570 45.22 13.20 -10.90
C LEU A 570 44.59 13.66 -12.21
N ARG A 571 44.08 12.70 -12.99
CA ARG A 571 43.59 12.92 -14.35
C ARG A 571 42.53 14.02 -14.45
N THR A 572 41.54 14.00 -13.55
CA THR A 572 40.45 14.99 -13.54
C THR A 572 40.89 16.41 -13.21
N LYS A 573 42.06 16.58 -12.59
CA LYS A 573 42.69 17.88 -12.28
C LYS A 573 43.69 18.33 -13.37
N GLY A 574 43.71 17.65 -14.52
CA GLY A 574 44.50 18.03 -15.68
C GLY A 574 45.91 17.44 -15.75
N ALA A 575 46.20 16.37 -14.98
CA ALA A 575 47.53 15.75 -14.94
C ALA A 575 48.07 15.39 -16.35
N ASP A 576 47.25 14.83 -17.24
CA ASP A 576 47.65 14.49 -18.61
C ASP A 576 48.08 15.75 -19.41
N THR A 577 47.36 16.86 -19.25
CA THR A 577 47.70 18.14 -19.89
C THR A 577 49.00 18.69 -19.32
N ILE A 578 49.21 18.58 -18.02
CA ILE A 578 50.43 19.05 -17.35
C ILE A 578 51.64 18.23 -17.79
N LEU A 579 51.52 16.90 -17.90
CA LEU A 579 52.61 16.04 -18.37
C LEU A 579 53.00 16.38 -19.81
N ASN A 580 52.00 16.49 -20.70
CA ASN A 580 52.24 16.91 -22.09
C ASN A 580 52.86 18.31 -22.16
N LEU A 581 52.41 19.24 -21.31
CA LEU A 581 52.98 20.58 -21.19
C LEU A 581 54.44 20.54 -20.77
N ILE A 582 54.77 19.76 -19.73
CA ILE A 582 56.15 19.60 -19.29
C ILE A 582 56.97 19.07 -20.46
N GLU A 583 56.47 18.05 -21.17
CA GLU A 583 57.18 17.44 -22.30
C GLU A 583 57.55 18.42 -23.41
N ILE A 584 56.63 19.31 -23.81
CA ILE A 584 56.83 20.28 -24.89
C ILE A 584 57.51 21.58 -24.44
N ALA A 585 57.54 21.88 -23.15
CA ALA A 585 58.15 23.09 -22.61
C ALA A 585 59.69 22.99 -22.61
N HIS A 586 60.38 24.08 -22.98
CA HIS A 586 61.83 24.13 -22.93
C HIS A 586 62.32 24.09 -21.47
N PRO A 587 63.21 23.15 -21.07
CA PRO A 587 63.56 22.93 -19.67
C PRO A 587 64.26 24.14 -19.01
N ASP A 588 64.97 24.96 -19.79
CA ASP A 588 65.65 26.16 -19.29
C ASP A 588 64.70 27.36 -19.08
N ASN A 589 63.47 27.31 -19.61
CA ASN A 589 62.52 28.42 -19.52
C ASN A 589 61.57 28.31 -18.32
N PHE A 590 61.34 27.10 -17.81
CA PHE A 590 60.30 26.83 -16.81
C PHE A 590 60.75 25.83 -15.75
N HIS A 591 60.39 26.12 -14.49
CA HIS A 591 60.55 25.19 -13.37
C HIS A 591 59.17 24.82 -12.82
N PHE A 592 58.81 23.54 -12.86
CA PHE A 592 57.50 23.05 -12.41
C PHE A 592 57.56 22.52 -10.98
N HIS A 593 56.63 22.97 -10.13
CA HIS A 593 56.49 22.54 -8.75
C HIS A 593 55.12 21.89 -8.53
N ILE A 594 55.09 20.62 -8.12
CA ILE A 594 53.84 19.89 -7.86
C ILE A 594 53.60 19.85 -6.34
N PHE A 595 52.50 20.50 -5.92
CA PHE A 595 52.06 20.59 -4.54
C PHE A 595 50.73 19.84 -4.35
N GLY A 596 50.76 18.72 -3.64
CA GLY A 596 49.60 17.88 -3.37
C GLY A 596 49.89 16.38 -3.47
N ALA A 597 48.86 15.57 -3.24
CA ALA A 597 48.96 14.12 -3.34
C ALA A 597 49.06 13.69 -4.81
N VAL A 598 50.05 12.87 -5.15
CA VAL A 598 50.17 12.28 -6.49
C VAL A 598 49.41 10.96 -6.54
N HIS A 599 48.44 10.86 -7.44
CA HIS A 599 47.66 9.63 -7.64
C HIS A 599 48.58 8.48 -8.09
N PRO A 600 48.37 7.23 -7.62
CA PRO A 600 49.28 6.11 -7.90
C PRO A 600 49.62 5.90 -9.37
N GLU A 601 48.67 6.14 -10.28
CA GLU A 601 48.87 5.99 -11.73
C GLU A 601 49.95 6.93 -12.30
N TYR A 602 50.18 8.10 -11.68
CA TYR A 602 51.15 9.08 -12.14
C TYR A 602 52.47 9.05 -11.35
N LYS A 603 52.54 8.32 -10.24
CA LYS A 603 53.76 8.26 -9.41
C LYS A 603 54.95 7.73 -10.21
N GLN A 604 54.74 6.63 -10.94
CA GLN A 604 55.79 6.04 -11.77
C GLN A 604 56.12 6.92 -12.97
N VAL A 605 55.11 7.51 -13.62
CA VAL A 605 55.30 8.41 -14.77
C VAL A 605 56.17 9.63 -14.40
N LEU A 606 55.90 10.27 -13.25
CA LEU A 606 56.71 11.39 -12.77
C LEU A 606 58.13 10.97 -12.37
N ALA A 607 58.30 9.76 -11.84
CA ALA A 607 59.62 9.22 -11.51
C ALA A 607 60.44 8.94 -12.79
N ASP A 608 59.81 8.37 -13.81
CA ASP A 608 60.44 8.02 -15.09
C ASP A 608 60.75 9.25 -15.94
N LEU A 609 60.02 10.34 -15.77
CA LEU A 609 60.23 11.61 -16.48
C LEU A 609 61.67 12.14 -16.27
N ASN A 610 62.27 11.89 -15.10
CA ASN A 610 63.66 12.22 -14.73
C ASN A 610 64.15 13.60 -15.24
N ARG A 611 63.37 14.65 -14.98
CA ARG A 611 63.66 16.02 -15.41
C ARG A 611 64.12 16.90 -14.23
N PRO A 612 65.26 17.60 -14.34
CA PRO A 612 65.79 18.43 -13.24
C PRO A 612 64.94 19.69 -12.98
N ASN A 613 64.10 20.10 -13.94
CA ASN A 613 63.23 21.27 -13.83
C ASN A 613 61.80 20.92 -13.33
N VAL A 614 61.62 19.75 -12.71
CA VAL A 614 60.36 19.32 -12.07
C VAL A 614 60.64 18.94 -10.61
N THR A 615 59.86 19.49 -9.67
CA THR A 615 59.99 19.22 -8.24
C THR A 615 58.65 18.82 -7.64
N VAL A 616 58.60 17.65 -7.00
CA VAL A 616 57.41 17.14 -6.32
C VAL A 616 57.57 17.39 -4.81
N HIS A 617 56.75 18.28 -4.25
CA HIS A 617 56.80 18.66 -2.83
C HIS A 617 55.93 17.76 -1.94
N GLY A 618 54.92 17.11 -2.51
CA GLY A 618 53.94 16.31 -1.77
C GLY A 618 52.83 17.15 -1.13
N GLN A 619 52.11 16.57 -0.17
CA GLN A 619 51.03 17.24 0.55
C GLN A 619 51.58 18.32 1.51
N TYR A 620 50.86 19.44 1.65
CA TYR A 620 51.16 20.50 2.62
C TYR A 620 50.04 20.58 3.67
N SER A 621 50.38 21.05 4.88
CA SER A 621 49.42 21.21 5.99
C SER A 621 48.53 22.43 5.81
N MET A 622 47.30 22.39 6.34
CA MET A 622 46.34 23.50 6.27
C MET A 622 46.91 24.81 6.78
N GLY A 623 46.62 25.90 6.07
CA GLY A 623 47.08 27.23 6.42
C GLY A 623 48.59 27.44 6.24
N ASN A 624 49.37 26.40 5.93
CA ASN A 624 50.80 26.50 5.66
C ASN A 624 51.06 26.50 4.14
N THR A 625 50.52 27.52 3.47
CA THR A 625 50.62 27.69 2.01
C THR A 625 51.86 28.48 1.58
N ASP A 626 52.70 28.90 2.52
CA ASP A 626 53.90 29.72 2.24
C ASP A 626 54.85 29.04 1.24
N ALA A 627 54.86 27.71 1.22
CA ALA A 627 55.62 26.93 0.25
C ALA A 627 55.25 27.25 -1.22
N LEU A 628 54.03 27.71 -1.49
CA LEU A 628 53.58 28.09 -2.83
C LEU A 628 54.31 29.33 -3.36
N LYS A 629 54.86 30.19 -2.49
CA LYS A 629 55.54 31.45 -2.87
C LYS A 629 56.82 31.23 -3.69
N VAL A 630 57.33 30.00 -3.75
CA VAL A 630 58.43 29.66 -4.66
C VAL A 630 58.04 29.86 -6.13
N ALA A 631 56.75 29.74 -6.46
CA ALA A 631 56.24 29.91 -7.81
C ALA A 631 55.75 31.34 -8.08
N ASP A 632 55.67 31.67 -9.37
CA ASP A 632 55.14 32.94 -9.89
C ASP A 632 53.74 32.75 -10.51
N VAL A 633 53.50 31.57 -11.07
CA VAL A 633 52.26 31.18 -11.76
C VAL A 633 51.69 29.93 -11.11
N ALA A 634 50.36 29.80 -11.07
CA ALA A 634 49.66 28.58 -10.64
C ALA A 634 48.87 27.98 -11.82
N LEU A 635 48.84 26.65 -11.93
CA LEU A 635 48.04 25.92 -12.92
C LEU A 635 46.89 25.20 -12.21
N ASN A 636 45.66 25.54 -12.59
CA ASN A 636 44.44 24.85 -12.17
C ASN A 636 43.70 24.38 -13.43
N LEU A 637 44.11 23.25 -13.98
CA LEU A 637 43.70 22.78 -15.31
C LEU A 637 42.66 21.66 -15.26
N SER A 638 41.70 21.74 -14.34
CA SER A 638 40.65 20.73 -14.20
C SER A 638 39.86 20.54 -15.50
N ILE A 639 39.61 19.28 -15.85
CA ILE A 639 38.87 18.91 -17.07
C ILE A 639 37.35 18.83 -16.84
N TRP A 640 36.93 19.12 -15.61
CA TRP A 640 35.55 19.09 -15.16
C TRP A 640 35.17 20.45 -14.56
N PRO A 641 33.88 20.83 -14.53
CA PRO A 641 33.46 22.06 -13.90
C PRO A 641 33.69 21.96 -12.39
N GLU A 642 34.69 22.69 -11.87
CA GLU A 642 34.83 22.82 -10.41
C GLU A 642 33.66 23.66 -9.86
N THR A 643 33.23 23.41 -8.63
CA THR A 643 32.16 24.19 -7.95
C THR A 643 32.69 25.44 -7.24
N TYR A 644 33.97 25.44 -6.84
CA TYR A 644 34.64 26.63 -6.31
C TYR A 644 36.15 26.61 -6.55
N CYS A 645 36.84 25.50 -6.22
CA CYS A 645 38.31 25.35 -6.23
C CYS A 645 39.03 26.20 -5.16
N ILE A 646 39.19 25.66 -3.95
CA ILE A 646 39.87 26.36 -2.82
C ILE A 646 41.35 26.65 -3.16
N SER A 647 42.01 25.78 -3.93
CA SER A 647 43.42 26.00 -4.30
C SER A 647 43.66 27.20 -5.19
N LEU A 648 42.63 27.69 -5.90
CA LEU A 648 42.69 28.97 -6.61
C LEU A 648 42.74 30.15 -5.62
N SER A 649 41.98 30.09 -4.52
CA SER A 649 42.05 31.09 -3.45
C SER A 649 43.43 31.10 -2.80
N GLU A 650 44.00 29.93 -2.51
CA GLU A 650 45.34 29.80 -1.93
C GLU A 650 46.43 30.36 -2.86
N ALA A 651 46.31 30.12 -4.17
CA ALA A 651 47.22 30.70 -5.16
C ALA A 651 47.20 32.24 -5.13
N TRP A 652 46.00 32.85 -5.13
CA TRP A 652 45.86 34.30 -5.04
C TRP A 652 46.36 34.88 -3.72
N GLN A 653 46.06 34.24 -2.59
CA GLN A 653 46.54 34.65 -1.26
C GLN A 653 48.07 34.67 -1.18
N ASN A 654 48.74 33.76 -1.89
CA ASN A 654 50.21 33.73 -1.98
C ASN A 654 50.77 34.62 -3.10
N GLY A 655 49.91 35.24 -3.92
CA GLY A 655 50.27 36.19 -4.96
C GLY A 655 50.66 35.57 -6.30
N LEU A 656 50.30 34.32 -6.56
CA LEU A 656 50.57 33.62 -7.81
C LEU A 656 49.53 34.00 -8.87
N LEU A 657 49.96 34.09 -10.14
CA LEU A 657 49.07 34.32 -11.28
C LEU A 657 48.47 32.99 -11.75
N PRO A 658 47.15 32.77 -11.69
CA PRO A 658 46.57 31.51 -12.13
C PRO A 658 46.40 31.45 -13.66
N ILE A 659 46.67 30.28 -14.23
CA ILE A 659 46.18 29.85 -15.54
C ILE A 659 45.19 28.72 -15.28
N VAL A 660 43.96 28.91 -15.71
CA VAL A 660 42.85 28.02 -15.39
C VAL A 660 42.15 27.53 -16.65
N THR A 661 41.55 26.35 -16.58
CA THR A 661 40.63 25.90 -17.63
C THR A 661 39.35 26.73 -17.63
N ASP A 662 38.85 27.04 -18.82
CA ASP A 662 37.65 27.86 -19.03
C ASP A 662 36.37 27.05 -18.80
N VAL A 663 36.14 26.64 -17.55
CA VAL A 663 35.02 25.77 -17.17
C VAL A 663 34.59 25.98 -15.71
N GLY A 664 33.29 25.97 -15.45
CA GLY A 664 32.71 26.02 -14.10
C GLY A 664 33.20 27.21 -13.26
N ALA A 665 33.51 26.97 -11.98
CA ALA A 665 33.99 28.01 -11.08
C ALA A 665 35.30 28.68 -11.52
N LEU A 666 36.13 27.99 -12.30
CA LEU A 666 37.36 28.57 -12.84
C LEU A 666 37.05 29.64 -13.90
N HIS A 667 36.01 29.41 -14.71
CA HIS A 667 35.47 30.43 -15.62
C HIS A 667 34.94 31.64 -14.84
N ASP A 668 34.09 31.42 -13.84
CA ASP A 668 33.43 32.50 -13.11
C ASP A 668 34.41 33.40 -12.36
N ARG A 669 35.43 32.80 -11.74
CA ARG A 669 36.27 33.49 -10.75
C ARG A 669 37.46 34.22 -11.35
N VAL A 670 37.99 33.75 -12.49
CA VAL A 670 39.12 34.39 -13.18
C VAL A 670 38.59 35.35 -14.24
N GLU A 671 39.17 36.53 -14.36
CA GLU A 671 38.94 37.46 -15.45
C GLU A 671 40.15 37.39 -16.40
N ASP A 672 39.91 36.95 -17.64
CA ASP A 672 40.96 36.63 -18.61
C ASP A 672 41.82 37.85 -18.95
N GLY A 673 43.14 37.72 -18.79
CA GLY A 673 44.11 38.79 -19.02
C GLY A 673 44.16 39.86 -17.93
N VAL A 674 43.30 39.81 -16.91
CA VAL A 674 43.23 40.82 -15.83
C VAL A 674 43.87 40.31 -14.55
N ASN A 675 43.37 39.18 -14.02
CA ASN A 675 43.83 38.59 -12.75
C ASN A 675 44.30 37.13 -12.90
N GLY A 676 44.32 36.63 -14.14
CA GLY A 676 44.77 35.30 -14.55
C GLY A 676 44.54 35.08 -16.05
N PHE A 677 44.78 33.87 -16.54
CA PHE A 677 44.42 33.47 -17.91
C PHE A 677 43.47 32.29 -17.92
N LYS A 678 42.54 32.30 -18.87
CA LYS A 678 41.67 31.17 -19.20
C LYS A 678 42.21 30.44 -20.42
N VAL A 679 42.14 29.12 -20.39
CA VAL A 679 42.54 28.26 -21.51
C VAL A 679 41.50 27.15 -21.75
N PRO A 680 41.35 26.66 -22.98
CA PRO A 680 40.49 25.51 -23.24
C PRO A 680 41.00 24.24 -22.53
N ILE A 681 40.07 23.34 -22.21
CA ILE A 681 40.37 22.01 -21.66
C ILE A 681 41.30 21.25 -22.62
N ASN A 682 42.22 20.45 -22.06
CA ASN A 682 43.12 19.56 -22.81
C ASN A 682 43.99 20.24 -23.88
N SER A 683 44.38 21.50 -23.67
CA SER A 683 45.14 22.30 -24.63
C SER A 683 46.53 22.72 -24.13
N PRO A 684 47.50 21.78 -24.01
CA PRO A 684 48.83 22.06 -23.45
C PRO A 684 49.62 23.11 -24.26
N SER A 685 49.40 23.19 -25.58
CA SER A 685 50.04 24.20 -26.44
C SER A 685 49.58 25.63 -26.10
N ILE A 686 48.29 25.83 -25.82
CA ILE A 686 47.75 27.14 -25.41
C ILE A 686 48.23 27.49 -24.01
N VAL A 687 48.30 26.50 -23.09
CA VAL A 687 48.90 26.72 -21.77
C VAL A 687 50.35 27.20 -21.90
N LEU A 688 51.15 26.54 -22.75
CA LEU A 688 52.53 26.94 -23.03
C LEU A 688 52.60 28.36 -23.61
N GLU A 689 51.70 28.71 -24.55
CA GLU A 689 51.62 30.07 -25.11
C GLU A 689 51.39 31.11 -24.01
N ARG A 690 50.46 30.86 -23.08
CA ARG A 690 50.21 31.77 -21.94
C ARG A 690 51.40 31.85 -20.98
N LEU A 691 52.07 30.72 -20.73
CA LEU A 691 53.29 30.69 -19.91
C LEU A 691 54.44 31.47 -20.57
N GLU A 692 54.64 31.32 -21.87
CA GLU A 692 55.64 32.08 -22.64
C GLU A 692 55.32 33.57 -22.68
N LEU A 693 54.04 33.95 -22.82
CA LEU A 693 53.59 35.33 -22.75
C LEU A 693 53.90 35.94 -21.36
N LEU A 694 53.58 35.22 -20.29
CA LEU A 694 53.93 35.64 -18.94
C LEU A 694 55.43 35.72 -18.77
N ARG A 695 56.23 34.77 -19.26
CA ARG A 695 57.70 34.79 -19.18
C ARG A 695 58.31 35.98 -19.92
N ALA A 696 57.82 36.29 -21.12
CA ALA A 696 58.35 37.33 -21.99
C ALA A 696 57.94 38.76 -21.59
N SER A 697 56.78 38.95 -20.96
CA SER A 697 56.23 40.28 -20.64
C SER A 697 56.25 40.57 -19.13
N GLU A 698 57.32 41.24 -18.69
CA GLU A 698 57.45 41.74 -17.31
C GLU A 698 56.34 42.72 -16.89
N PRO A 699 55.97 43.73 -17.74
CA PRO A 699 54.91 44.68 -17.39
C PRO A 699 53.55 44.00 -17.20
N LEU A 700 53.24 43.00 -18.05
CA LEU A 700 52.00 42.25 -17.96
C LEU A 700 51.92 41.45 -16.64
N ARG A 701 52.97 40.70 -16.29
CA ARG A 701 53.00 39.98 -15.00
C ARG A 701 52.78 40.92 -13.82
N LYS A 702 53.46 42.08 -13.82
CA LYS A 702 53.36 43.05 -12.73
C LYS A 702 51.96 43.64 -12.62
N GLN A 703 51.35 43.98 -13.75
CA GLN A 703 49.98 44.49 -13.81
C GLN A 703 48.97 43.45 -13.32
N MET A 704 49.03 42.22 -13.84
CA MET A 704 48.11 41.16 -13.41
C MET A 704 48.27 40.83 -11.92
N MET A 705 49.51 40.84 -11.42
CA MET A 705 49.79 40.64 -10.01
C MET A 705 49.15 41.77 -9.19
N ALA A 706 49.27 43.04 -9.60
CA ALA A 706 48.63 44.16 -8.89
C ALA A 706 47.10 44.04 -8.77
N ASN A 707 46.43 43.35 -9.70
CA ASN A 707 44.97 43.15 -9.69
C ASN A 707 44.49 42.06 -8.73
N ILE A 708 45.37 41.24 -8.17
CA ILE A 708 44.99 40.25 -7.16
C ILE A 708 44.71 40.97 -5.83
N SER A 709 43.48 40.87 -5.34
CA SER A 709 43.02 41.53 -4.12
C SER A 709 42.15 40.59 -3.27
N PRO A 710 41.91 40.91 -1.98
CA PRO A 710 41.05 40.11 -1.11
C PRO A 710 39.63 39.88 -1.61
N ALA A 711 39.13 40.68 -2.55
CA ALA A 711 37.82 40.48 -3.17
C ALA A 711 37.73 39.21 -4.04
N LEU A 712 38.85 38.57 -4.38
CA LEU A 712 38.89 37.37 -5.23
C LEU A 712 38.66 36.05 -4.45
N TRP A 713 38.63 36.10 -3.12
CA TRP A 713 38.36 34.94 -2.27
C TRP A 713 37.39 35.29 -1.14
N THR A 714 36.77 34.27 -0.57
CA THR A 714 35.76 34.42 0.49
C THR A 714 36.39 34.88 1.81
N ASP A 715 35.81 35.90 2.44
CA ASP A 715 36.13 36.29 3.82
C ASP A 715 35.45 35.35 4.83
N GLY A 716 36.23 34.70 5.69
CA GLY A 716 35.72 33.72 6.65
C GLY A 716 34.77 34.31 7.70
N ALA A 717 35.03 35.53 8.18
CA ALA A 717 34.22 36.16 9.21
C ALA A 717 32.84 36.60 8.66
N GLU A 718 32.81 37.16 7.44
CA GLU A 718 31.57 37.47 6.75
C GLU A 718 30.76 36.22 6.42
N TYR A 719 31.43 35.18 5.91
CA TYR A 719 30.81 33.88 5.64
C TYR A 719 30.15 33.30 6.89
N GLY A 720 30.86 33.29 8.02
CA GLY A 720 30.34 32.81 9.29
C GLY A 720 29.08 33.56 9.75
N ARG A 721 29.08 34.89 9.68
CA ARG A 721 27.88 35.70 10.03
C ARG A 721 26.68 35.37 9.15
N GLN A 722 26.87 35.33 7.84
CA GLN A 722 25.79 35.01 6.89
C GLN A 722 25.25 33.59 7.10
N LEU A 723 26.12 32.59 7.29
CA LEU A 723 25.70 31.21 7.53
C LEU A 723 24.93 31.07 8.85
N ARG A 724 25.38 31.75 9.91
CA ARG A 724 24.67 31.78 11.19
C ARG A 724 23.24 32.30 11.02
N ASP A 725 23.07 33.40 10.30
CA ASP A 725 21.75 33.99 10.08
C ASP A 725 20.85 33.03 9.26
N ILE A 726 21.42 32.32 8.26
CA ILE A 726 20.72 31.25 7.53
C ILE A 726 20.26 30.13 8.47
N TYR A 727 21.12 29.68 9.38
CA TYR A 727 20.76 28.63 10.33
C TYR A 727 19.63 29.06 11.28
N TYR A 728 19.67 30.28 11.81
CA TYR A 728 18.58 30.77 12.67
C TYR A 728 17.27 30.96 11.93
N GLU A 729 17.31 31.36 10.66
CA GLU A 729 16.11 31.46 9.83
C GLU A 729 15.51 30.09 9.47
N ALA A 730 16.34 29.06 9.30
CA ALA A 730 15.89 27.69 9.03
C ALA A 730 15.42 26.93 10.28
N ALA A 731 15.88 27.34 11.47
CA ALA A 731 15.57 26.68 12.73
C ALA A 731 14.06 26.72 13.07
N PRO A 732 13.54 25.71 13.80
CA PRO A 732 12.13 25.69 14.20
C PRO A 732 11.79 26.88 15.12
N PHE A 733 10.66 27.54 14.84
CA PHE A 733 10.17 28.66 15.65
C PHE A 733 9.68 28.21 17.01
N THR A 734 9.06 27.03 17.09
CA THR A 734 8.63 26.42 18.35
C THR A 734 9.59 25.33 18.81
N ARG A 735 9.60 25.05 20.11
CA ARG A 735 10.36 23.91 20.65
C ARG A 735 9.60 22.62 20.36
N LEU A 736 10.27 21.67 19.72
CA LEU A 736 9.79 20.29 19.56
C LEU A 736 10.19 19.43 20.76
N GLY A 737 9.47 18.32 20.95
CA GLY A 737 9.71 17.32 21.98
C GLY A 737 10.76 16.28 21.60
N PHE A 738 11.02 15.37 22.53
CA PHE A 738 11.87 14.19 22.32
C PHE A 738 10.98 12.95 22.14
N SER A 739 11.42 12.01 21.28
CA SER A 739 10.81 10.69 21.12
C SER A 739 11.77 9.75 20.37
N GLU A 740 11.53 8.44 20.48
CA GLU A 740 12.23 7.43 19.67
C GLU A 740 11.62 7.34 18.28
N MET A 741 11.94 8.30 17.42
CA MET A 741 11.42 8.36 16.04
C MET A 741 11.95 7.20 15.21
N GLN A 742 11.08 6.65 14.36
CA GLN A 742 11.41 5.60 13.41
C GLN A 742 10.72 5.88 12.06
N ILE A 743 10.91 7.10 11.56
CA ILE A 743 10.34 7.49 10.26
C ILE A 743 11.26 7.00 9.14
N ASP A 744 10.65 6.32 8.18
CA ASP A 744 11.26 5.91 6.91
C ASP A 744 10.52 6.53 5.71
N ALA A 745 11.05 6.32 4.50
CA ALA A 745 10.49 6.82 3.25
C ALA A 745 9.03 6.38 3.04
N GLY A 746 8.67 5.14 3.40
CA GLY A 746 7.31 4.62 3.28
C GLY A 746 6.34 5.35 4.20
N GLN A 747 6.79 5.71 5.41
CA GLN A 747 5.99 6.45 6.36
C GLN A 747 5.73 7.90 5.95
N VAL A 748 6.57 8.50 5.09
CA VAL A 748 6.38 9.86 4.52
C VAL A 748 5.81 9.82 3.10
N HIS A 749 5.06 8.77 2.76
CA HIS A 749 4.35 8.60 1.49
C HIS A 749 5.23 8.53 0.23
N LEU A 750 6.52 8.20 0.39
CA LEU A 750 7.38 7.85 -0.74
C LEU A 750 7.27 6.34 -0.99
N LEU A 751 7.33 5.94 -2.26
CA LEU A 751 7.52 4.53 -2.60
C LEU A 751 8.99 4.18 -2.30
N PRO A 752 9.28 3.28 -1.33
CA PRO A 752 10.65 3.03 -0.89
C PRO A 752 11.39 2.20 -1.93
N HIS A 753 12.04 2.87 -2.85
CA HIS A 753 12.97 2.26 -3.80
C HIS A 753 14.37 2.31 -3.22
N ALA A 754 14.96 1.13 -2.95
CA ALA A 754 16.31 1.06 -2.38
C ALA A 754 17.36 1.74 -3.28
N SER A 755 17.24 1.56 -4.59
CA SER A 755 18.15 2.17 -5.57
C SER A 755 17.40 2.77 -6.75
N TRP A 756 17.95 3.87 -7.27
CA TRP A 756 17.53 4.47 -8.53
C TRP A 756 18.00 3.68 -9.76
N ARG A 757 18.98 2.78 -9.61
CA ARG A 757 19.54 1.97 -10.72
C ARG A 757 18.61 0.86 -11.21
N HIS A 758 17.69 0.40 -10.37
CA HIS A 758 16.80 -0.73 -10.65
C HIS A 758 15.35 -0.26 -10.56
N GLN A 759 14.73 0.00 -11.71
CA GLN A 759 13.28 0.25 -11.74
C GLN A 759 12.56 -1.08 -11.42
N ALA A 760 11.79 -1.11 -10.33
CA ALA A 760 10.74 -2.12 -10.22
C ALA A 760 9.74 -1.88 -11.36
N PRO A 761 9.21 -2.91 -12.05
CA PRO A 761 8.21 -2.69 -13.07
C PRO A 761 6.99 -1.98 -12.43
N PRO A 762 6.53 -0.84 -12.96
CA PRO A 762 5.41 -0.12 -12.38
C PRO A 762 4.15 -0.99 -12.50
N ARG A 763 3.56 -1.38 -11.35
CA ARG A 763 2.19 -1.89 -11.31
C ARG A 763 1.21 -0.72 -11.33
N HIS A 764 0.23 -0.79 -12.21
CA HIS A 764 -0.67 0.32 -12.53
C HIS A 764 -2.02 0.12 -11.82
N ILE A 765 -2.74 1.23 -11.58
CA ILE A 765 -4.10 1.32 -10.99
C ILE A 765 -5.18 0.48 -11.71
N PHE A 766 -4.87 -0.17 -12.84
CA PHE A 766 -5.78 -1.05 -13.57
C PHE A 766 -5.46 -2.52 -13.47
N ASP A 767 -4.45 -2.94 -12.71
CA ASP A 767 -4.14 -4.36 -12.54
C ASP A 767 -5.36 -5.09 -11.90
N PRO A 768 -6.09 -5.95 -12.64
CA PRO A 768 -7.23 -6.71 -12.14
C PRO A 768 -6.75 -7.97 -11.38
N PRO A 769 -7.66 -8.64 -10.67
CA PRO A 769 -7.44 -9.11 -9.31
C PRO A 769 -6.52 -10.32 -9.24
N THR A 770 -5.91 -10.53 -8.07
CA THR A 770 -5.49 -11.88 -7.64
C THR A 770 -6.64 -12.82 -7.95
N THR A 771 -6.39 -13.78 -8.85
CA THR A 771 -7.35 -14.83 -9.17
C THR A 771 -7.89 -15.43 -7.88
N ARG A 772 -9.17 -15.79 -7.88
CA ARG A 772 -9.75 -16.57 -6.80
C ARG A 772 -9.14 -17.97 -6.85
N ASP A 773 -7.99 -18.13 -6.22
CA ASP A 773 -7.33 -19.44 -6.10
C ASP A 773 -8.07 -20.32 -5.08
N LEU A 774 -9.07 -19.76 -4.38
CA LEU A 774 -9.91 -20.43 -3.39
C LEU A 774 -11.41 -20.25 -3.68
N SER A 775 -12.18 -21.30 -3.39
CA SER A 775 -13.65 -21.25 -3.31
C SER A 775 -14.13 -21.89 -2.01
N VAL A 776 -15.29 -21.44 -1.51
CA VAL A 776 -16.00 -22.06 -0.37
C VAL A 776 -17.19 -22.91 -0.79
N GLU A 777 -17.46 -22.93 -2.09
CA GLU A 777 -18.45 -23.79 -2.73
C GLU A 777 -17.75 -24.60 -3.84
N LEU A 778 -18.29 -25.77 -4.17
CA LEU A 778 -17.77 -26.60 -5.24
C LEU A 778 -17.87 -25.83 -6.57
N PRO A 779 -16.75 -25.51 -7.25
CA PRO A 779 -16.77 -24.62 -8.41
C PRO A 779 -17.54 -25.19 -9.61
N GLU A 780 -17.59 -26.51 -9.73
CA GLU A 780 -18.32 -27.21 -10.78
C GLU A 780 -19.55 -27.92 -10.21
N PRO A 781 -20.73 -27.76 -10.83
CA PRO A 781 -21.93 -28.47 -10.36
C PRO A 781 -21.77 -29.99 -10.57
N VAL A 782 -21.96 -30.75 -9.49
CA VAL A 782 -21.97 -32.21 -9.53
C VAL A 782 -23.41 -32.72 -9.48
N SER A 783 -23.84 -33.38 -10.56
CA SER A 783 -25.17 -34.00 -10.67
C SER A 783 -25.18 -35.47 -10.24
N ASP A 784 -24.02 -36.11 -10.13
CA ASP A 784 -23.88 -37.50 -9.70
C ASP A 784 -22.59 -37.73 -8.92
N TRP A 785 -22.68 -38.34 -7.74
CA TRP A 785 -21.54 -38.82 -6.99
C TRP A 785 -21.44 -40.33 -7.18
N PHE A 786 -20.47 -40.77 -7.99
CA PHE A 786 -20.41 -42.17 -8.44
C PHE A 786 -19.39 -43.03 -7.69
N ALA A 787 -18.50 -42.40 -6.93
CA ALA A 787 -17.43 -43.06 -6.19
C ALA A 787 -17.12 -42.29 -4.89
N ILE A 788 -17.10 -42.99 -3.76
CA ILE A 788 -16.74 -42.44 -2.45
C ILE A 788 -15.68 -43.35 -1.84
N GLN A 789 -14.46 -42.83 -1.69
CA GLN A 789 -13.26 -43.55 -1.24
C GLN A 789 -12.77 -44.67 -2.17
N ASP A 790 -13.28 -44.78 -3.40
CA ASP A 790 -12.84 -45.78 -4.39
C ASP A 790 -11.63 -45.33 -5.25
N ALA A 791 -11.13 -44.11 -5.05
CA ALA A 791 -10.02 -43.56 -5.83
C ALA A 791 -8.66 -44.03 -5.30
N GLU A 792 -7.73 -44.31 -6.21
CA GLU A 792 -6.32 -44.58 -5.91
C GLU A 792 -5.53 -43.28 -6.04
N TYR A 793 -4.67 -42.97 -5.07
CA TYR A 793 -3.86 -41.76 -5.07
C TYR A 793 -2.56 -41.93 -4.28
N TYR A 794 -1.61 -41.04 -4.55
CA TYR A 794 -0.39 -40.87 -3.77
C TYR A 794 -0.05 -39.38 -3.70
N ILE A 795 0.40 -38.93 -2.53
CA ILE A 795 0.82 -37.54 -2.31
C ILE A 795 2.35 -37.53 -2.27
N ASP A 796 2.98 -36.83 -3.22
CA ASP A 796 4.43 -36.70 -3.33
C ASP A 796 4.96 -35.78 -2.22
N ASP A 797 4.31 -34.62 -2.01
CA ASP A 797 4.65 -33.66 -0.97
C ASP A 797 3.43 -32.82 -0.54
N ILE A 798 3.49 -32.28 0.69
CA ILE A 798 2.61 -31.20 1.17
C ILE A 798 3.51 -30.08 1.69
N CYS A 799 3.24 -28.84 1.28
CA CYS A 799 4.03 -27.65 1.66
C CYS A 799 5.52 -27.82 1.35
N HIS A 800 5.84 -28.48 0.22
CA HIS A 800 7.20 -28.83 -0.21
C HIS A 800 7.96 -29.76 0.76
N HIS A 801 7.27 -30.34 1.75
CA HIS A 801 7.81 -31.38 2.62
C HIS A 801 7.60 -32.75 1.95
N VAL A 802 8.69 -33.34 1.47
CA VAL A 802 8.71 -34.59 0.70
C VAL A 802 8.70 -35.78 1.67
N PHE A 803 7.59 -36.54 1.70
CA PHE A 803 7.40 -37.63 2.67
C PHE A 803 8.34 -38.83 2.48
N ALA A 804 8.97 -38.96 1.31
CA ALA A 804 9.95 -40.01 1.04
C ALA A 804 11.32 -39.72 1.69
N GLU A 805 11.60 -38.48 2.07
CA GLU A 805 12.92 -38.00 2.48
C GLU A 805 12.99 -37.47 3.92
N SER A 806 11.86 -37.27 4.60
CA SER A 806 11.80 -36.63 5.93
C SER A 806 10.63 -37.12 6.79
N GLU A 807 10.74 -37.00 8.11
CA GLU A 807 9.63 -37.29 9.03
C GLU A 807 8.74 -36.06 9.23
N LEU A 808 7.44 -36.25 9.48
CA LEU A 808 6.46 -35.16 9.66
C LEU A 808 6.82 -34.19 10.80
N VAL A 809 7.60 -34.66 11.78
CA VAL A 809 8.07 -33.84 12.91
C VAL A 809 9.09 -32.77 12.50
N ASP A 810 9.73 -32.93 11.33
CA ASP A 810 10.76 -32.02 10.80
C ASP A 810 10.16 -30.87 9.98
N PHE A 811 8.82 -30.74 9.92
CA PHE A 811 8.17 -29.67 9.17
C PHE A 811 8.30 -28.31 9.89
N GLU A 812 9.10 -27.40 9.32
CA GLU A 812 9.37 -26.05 9.86
C GLU A 812 8.21 -25.04 9.69
N GLY A 813 7.14 -25.48 9.05
CA GLY A 813 5.94 -24.70 8.76
C GLY A 813 6.03 -23.92 7.45
N ALA A 814 4.87 -23.61 6.86
CA ALA A 814 4.77 -22.90 5.58
C ALA A 814 3.72 -21.79 5.62
N TYR A 815 3.93 -20.71 4.86
CA TYR A 815 2.96 -19.62 4.71
C TYR A 815 1.96 -19.86 3.58
N GLU A 816 2.20 -20.88 2.76
CA GLU A 816 1.35 -21.29 1.66
C GLU A 816 1.13 -22.79 1.71
N PHE A 817 -0.11 -23.21 1.48
CA PHE A 817 -0.46 -24.60 1.32
C PHE A 817 -0.09 -25.04 -0.09
N HIS A 818 0.82 -26.02 -0.20
CA HIS A 818 1.15 -26.70 -1.45
C HIS A 818 0.79 -28.18 -1.31
N ILE A 819 0.35 -28.80 -2.41
CA ILE A 819 0.17 -30.26 -2.49
C ILE A 819 0.48 -30.73 -3.90
N ARG A 820 1.20 -31.84 -4.02
CA ARG A 820 1.48 -32.49 -5.30
C ARG A 820 1.35 -34.00 -5.19
N GLY A 821 0.89 -34.64 -6.24
CA GLY A 821 0.71 -36.10 -6.24
C GLY A 821 0.14 -36.64 -7.54
N TRP A 822 -0.42 -37.85 -7.48
CA TRP A 822 -1.24 -38.43 -8.54
C TRP A 822 -2.54 -39.00 -7.99
N HIS A 823 -3.59 -39.00 -8.82
CA HIS A 823 -4.93 -39.46 -8.50
C HIS A 823 -5.58 -40.13 -9.72
N MET A 824 -6.21 -41.29 -9.53
CA MET A 824 -7.01 -41.97 -10.54
C MET A 824 -8.22 -42.66 -9.91
N VAL A 825 -9.27 -42.88 -10.70
CA VAL A 825 -10.42 -43.69 -10.29
C VAL A 825 -10.44 -44.94 -11.17
N PRO A 826 -10.45 -46.16 -10.60
CA PRO A 826 -10.46 -47.38 -11.40
C PRO A 826 -11.61 -47.40 -12.42
N ARG A 827 -11.33 -47.81 -13.66
CA ARG A 827 -12.28 -47.87 -14.80
C ARG A 827 -12.70 -46.51 -15.36
N VAL A 828 -12.05 -45.42 -14.97
CA VAL A 828 -12.30 -44.07 -15.51
C VAL A 828 -11.06 -43.58 -16.28
N SER A 829 -11.18 -43.43 -17.59
CA SER A 829 -10.07 -43.07 -18.48
C SER A 829 -9.90 -41.56 -18.73
N ALA A 830 -10.83 -40.73 -18.24
CA ALA A 830 -10.78 -39.28 -18.35
C ALA A 830 -10.14 -38.66 -17.11
N SER A 831 -9.24 -37.67 -17.29
CA SER A 831 -8.59 -36.99 -16.16
C SER A 831 -9.57 -36.17 -15.33
N GLY A 832 -10.46 -35.38 -15.94
CA GLY A 832 -11.34 -34.44 -15.23
C GLY A 832 -10.62 -33.29 -14.54
N THR A 833 -11.39 -32.42 -13.89
CA THR A 833 -10.88 -31.33 -13.04
C THR A 833 -10.70 -31.85 -11.62
N LEU A 834 -9.49 -31.69 -11.07
CA LEU A 834 -9.21 -32.06 -9.68
C LEU A 834 -9.25 -30.84 -8.77
N TYR A 835 -9.84 -31.03 -7.60
CA TYR A 835 -9.80 -30.10 -6.49
C TYR A 835 -9.18 -30.78 -5.27
N THR A 836 -8.24 -30.10 -4.62
CA THR A 836 -7.91 -30.41 -3.23
C THR A 836 -8.89 -29.69 -2.34
N VAL A 837 -9.40 -30.38 -1.32
CA VAL A 837 -10.44 -29.85 -0.43
C VAL A 837 -9.97 -29.90 1.01
N LEU A 838 -10.03 -28.76 1.68
CA LEU A 838 -9.69 -28.63 3.09
C LEU A 838 -10.99 -28.59 3.90
N ILE A 839 -11.16 -29.56 4.78
CA ILE A 839 -12.39 -29.79 5.54
C ILE A 839 -12.09 -29.57 7.02
N GLY A 840 -12.49 -28.39 7.54
CA GLY A 840 -12.35 -28.03 8.95
C GLY A 840 -13.39 -28.69 9.86
N ASP A 841 -13.66 -28.11 11.02
CA ASP A 841 -14.76 -28.47 11.91
C ASP A 841 -16.12 -27.95 11.42
N LYS A 842 -17.21 -28.30 12.10
CA LYS A 842 -18.60 -28.03 11.67
C LYS A 842 -18.87 -26.54 11.37
N ASN A 843 -18.20 -25.64 12.09
CA ASN A 843 -18.40 -24.19 11.98
C ASN A 843 -17.41 -23.52 11.01
N GLN A 844 -16.47 -24.28 10.44
CA GLN A 844 -15.49 -23.77 9.49
C GLN A 844 -15.94 -24.02 8.04
N PRO A 845 -15.65 -23.09 7.11
CA PRO A 845 -15.96 -23.31 5.71
C PRO A 845 -15.15 -24.48 5.15
N VAL A 846 -15.72 -25.16 4.15
CA VAL A 846 -14.99 -26.12 3.32
C VAL A 846 -14.27 -25.32 2.24
N ILE A 847 -12.99 -25.57 2.02
CA ILE A 847 -12.18 -24.81 1.09
C ILE A 847 -11.84 -25.69 -0.11
N PHE A 848 -12.16 -25.23 -1.31
CA PHE A 848 -11.87 -25.90 -2.58
C PHE A 848 -10.73 -25.18 -3.29
N LEU A 849 -9.66 -25.92 -3.57
CA LEU A 849 -8.47 -25.48 -4.28
C LEU A 849 -8.39 -26.20 -5.63
N PRO A 850 -8.54 -25.50 -6.78
CA PRO A 850 -8.31 -26.11 -8.09
C PRO A 850 -6.86 -26.58 -8.21
N CYS A 851 -6.66 -27.79 -8.76
CA CYS A 851 -5.33 -28.32 -9.04
C CYS A 851 -5.04 -28.33 -10.54
N ILE A 852 -3.79 -28.05 -10.89
CA ILE A 852 -3.26 -28.18 -12.24
C ILE A 852 -2.96 -29.66 -12.49
N ARG A 853 -3.48 -30.22 -13.59
CA ARG A 853 -3.23 -31.61 -14.01
C ARG A 853 -1.85 -31.78 -14.63
N GLU A 854 -1.05 -32.71 -14.13
CA GLU A 854 0.30 -33.04 -14.61
C GLU A 854 0.33 -34.41 -15.33
N SER A 855 1.26 -34.58 -16.28
CA SER A 855 1.49 -35.86 -16.96
C SER A 855 2.34 -36.78 -16.08
N ARG A 856 1.89 -38.02 -15.83
CA ARG A 856 2.60 -39.02 -15.00
C ARG A 856 2.68 -40.39 -15.71
N PRO A 857 3.68 -40.58 -16.61
CA PRO A 857 3.84 -41.83 -17.35
C PRO A 857 4.16 -43.04 -16.46
N ASP A 858 4.78 -42.81 -15.30
CA ASP A 858 5.07 -43.80 -14.27
C ASP A 858 3.80 -44.47 -13.74
N VAL A 859 2.70 -43.73 -13.58
CA VAL A 859 1.41 -44.28 -13.11
C VAL A 859 0.84 -45.31 -14.08
N LEU A 860 1.05 -45.14 -15.40
CA LEU A 860 0.61 -46.10 -16.42
C LEU A 860 1.30 -47.47 -16.31
N THR A 861 2.48 -47.52 -15.69
CA THR A 861 3.20 -48.79 -15.46
C THR A 861 2.56 -49.63 -14.37
N ILE A 862 1.87 -48.99 -13.41
CA ILE A 862 1.18 -49.63 -12.29
C ILE A 862 -0.30 -49.85 -12.65
N TYR A 863 -0.92 -48.87 -13.30
CA TYR A 863 -2.32 -48.88 -13.70
C TYR A 863 -2.47 -48.57 -15.19
N PRO A 864 -2.54 -49.61 -16.06
CA PRO A 864 -2.57 -49.42 -17.51
C PRO A 864 -3.74 -48.59 -18.04
N ASP A 865 -4.88 -48.61 -17.33
CA ASP A 865 -6.11 -47.87 -17.69
C ASP A 865 -6.15 -46.43 -17.15
N ALA A 866 -5.10 -45.99 -16.45
CA ALA A 866 -5.05 -44.64 -15.88
C ALA A 866 -4.98 -43.55 -16.98
N PRO A 867 -5.57 -42.37 -16.76
CA PRO A 867 -5.40 -41.25 -17.68
C PRO A 867 -3.93 -40.77 -17.74
N ARG A 868 -3.45 -40.36 -18.92
CA ARG A 868 -2.07 -39.84 -19.11
C ARG A 868 -1.74 -38.65 -18.18
N ARG A 869 -2.73 -37.80 -17.90
CA ARG A 869 -2.64 -36.70 -16.94
C ARG A 869 -3.28 -37.10 -15.61
N SER A 870 -2.67 -38.06 -14.92
CA SER A 870 -3.08 -38.51 -13.58
C SER A 870 -2.41 -37.72 -12.45
N GLY A 871 -1.35 -36.97 -12.74
CA GLY A 871 -0.69 -36.11 -11.77
C GLY A 871 -1.49 -34.84 -11.46
N PHE A 872 -1.19 -34.21 -10.34
CA PHE A 872 -1.76 -32.92 -9.95
C PHE A 872 -0.82 -32.11 -9.05
N ALA A 873 -0.96 -30.78 -9.10
CA ALA A 873 -0.35 -29.84 -8.18
C ALA A 873 -1.35 -28.72 -7.82
N GLY A 874 -1.40 -28.31 -6.56
CA GLY A 874 -2.21 -27.20 -6.08
C GLY A 874 -1.43 -26.34 -5.10
N GLN A 875 -1.59 -25.02 -5.17
CA GLN A 875 -0.91 -24.07 -4.29
C GLN A 875 -1.82 -22.90 -3.95
N VAL A 876 -1.85 -22.50 -2.67
CA VAL A 876 -2.62 -21.34 -2.23
C VAL A 876 -2.19 -20.78 -0.88
N ALA A 877 -2.40 -19.48 -0.68
CA ALA A 877 -2.21 -18.84 0.63
C ALA A 877 -3.48 -18.90 1.47
N LEU A 878 -3.37 -19.39 2.71
CA LEU A 878 -4.46 -19.42 3.69
C LEU A 878 -4.31 -18.23 4.66
N ARG A 879 -5.11 -17.18 4.46
CA ARG A 879 -4.97 -15.90 5.18
C ARG A 879 -6.19 -15.62 6.06
N GLY A 880 -5.93 -15.27 7.32
CA GLY A 880 -6.95 -14.81 8.28
C GLY A 880 -7.55 -15.88 9.19
N LYS A 881 -8.29 -15.44 10.21
CA LYS A 881 -8.84 -16.32 11.26
C LYS A 881 -9.84 -17.38 10.76
N TRP A 882 -10.54 -17.14 9.66
CA TRP A 882 -11.53 -18.07 9.12
C TRP A 882 -10.92 -19.38 8.59
N CYS A 883 -9.62 -19.38 8.28
CA CYS A 883 -8.85 -20.56 7.89
C CYS A 883 -7.89 -21.04 8.98
N GLU A 884 -7.98 -20.54 10.22
CA GLU A 884 -7.25 -21.08 11.37
C GLU A 884 -7.94 -22.33 11.91
N GLY A 885 -7.18 -23.33 12.31
CA GLY A 885 -7.68 -24.59 12.85
C GLY A 885 -7.11 -25.82 12.14
N THR A 886 -7.72 -26.98 12.38
CA THR A 886 -7.27 -28.24 11.79
C THR A 886 -8.15 -28.62 10.61
N PHE A 887 -7.54 -28.75 9.44
CA PHE A 887 -8.22 -29.12 8.20
C PHE A 887 -7.79 -30.52 7.75
N ARG A 888 -8.78 -31.37 7.48
CA ARG A 888 -8.57 -32.66 6.82
C ARG A 888 -8.46 -32.44 5.32
N VAL A 889 -7.53 -33.11 4.67
CA VAL A 889 -7.28 -32.96 3.23
C VAL A 889 -8.03 -34.06 2.47
N ALA A 890 -8.85 -33.66 1.49
CA ALA A 890 -9.56 -34.56 0.59
C ALA A 890 -9.29 -34.20 -0.87
N LEU A 891 -9.58 -35.12 -1.78
CA LEU A 891 -9.47 -34.95 -3.22
C LEU A 891 -10.85 -35.15 -3.85
N ILE A 892 -11.22 -34.25 -4.76
CA ILE A 892 -12.43 -34.36 -5.57
C ILE A 892 -12.03 -34.32 -7.04
N ASN A 893 -12.51 -35.28 -7.81
CA ASN A 893 -12.37 -35.25 -9.27
C ASN A 893 -13.76 -35.11 -9.91
N VAL A 894 -13.93 -34.08 -10.73
CA VAL A 894 -15.17 -33.84 -11.48
C VAL A 894 -14.93 -34.15 -12.96
N ILE A 895 -15.75 -35.06 -13.50
CA ILE A 895 -15.69 -35.50 -14.90
C ILE A 895 -17.09 -35.39 -15.48
N ASN A 896 -17.30 -34.44 -16.40
CA ASN A 896 -18.58 -34.23 -17.09
C ASN A 896 -19.78 -34.16 -16.12
N GLY A 897 -19.64 -33.40 -15.02
CA GLY A 897 -20.69 -33.24 -13.99
C GLY A 897 -20.80 -34.40 -12.99
N ARG A 898 -19.94 -35.42 -13.08
CA ARG A 898 -19.90 -36.56 -12.13
C ARG A 898 -18.69 -36.46 -11.22
N GLY A 899 -18.91 -36.51 -9.91
CA GLY A 899 -17.89 -36.35 -8.88
C GLY A 899 -17.45 -37.67 -8.26
N SER A 900 -16.15 -37.79 -7.97
CA SER A 900 -15.60 -38.77 -7.03
C SER A 900 -14.97 -38.07 -5.83
N PHE A 901 -15.15 -38.59 -4.62
CA PHE A 901 -14.58 -38.05 -3.39
C PHE A 901 -13.63 -39.05 -2.73
N ALA A 902 -12.46 -38.61 -2.29
CA ALA A 902 -11.54 -39.40 -1.47
C ALA A 902 -10.96 -38.57 -0.33
N LEU A 903 -11.14 -39.02 0.91
CA LEU A 903 -10.52 -38.41 2.09
C LEU A 903 -9.12 -39.01 2.28
N THR A 904 -8.12 -38.14 2.42
CA THR A 904 -6.73 -38.56 2.66
C THR A 904 -6.46 -38.73 4.16
N PRO A 905 -5.39 -39.46 4.56
CA PRO A 905 -4.97 -39.51 5.96
C PRO A 905 -4.28 -38.22 6.43
N PHE A 906 -4.01 -37.25 5.55
CA PHE A 906 -3.30 -36.04 5.91
C PHE A 906 -4.24 -34.95 6.43
N GLN A 907 -3.75 -34.21 7.42
CA GLN A 907 -4.38 -33.00 7.95
C GLN A 907 -3.33 -31.91 8.06
N ILE A 908 -3.77 -30.66 8.02
CA ILE A 908 -2.93 -29.50 8.28
C ILE A 908 -3.49 -28.72 9.46
N GLN A 909 -2.60 -28.15 10.27
CA GLN A 909 -2.97 -27.20 11.31
C GLN A 909 -2.47 -25.82 10.91
N VAL A 910 -3.41 -24.89 10.78
CA VAL A 910 -3.15 -23.49 10.44
C VAL A 910 -3.34 -22.64 11.68
N ASP A 911 -2.34 -21.83 12.01
CA ASP A 911 -2.35 -20.93 13.17
C ASP A 911 -1.61 -19.63 12.81
N GLU A 912 -2.20 -18.49 13.15
CA GLU A 912 -1.68 -17.15 12.80
C GLU A 912 -1.37 -16.98 11.30
N GLY A 913 -2.17 -17.59 10.42
CA GLY A 913 -1.95 -17.56 8.97
C GLY A 913 -0.74 -18.36 8.48
N LYS A 914 -0.15 -19.22 9.33
CA LYS A 914 0.94 -20.15 8.97
C LYS A 914 0.49 -21.59 9.19
N ILE A 915 0.78 -22.48 8.25
CA ILE A 915 0.64 -23.92 8.46
C ILE A 915 1.78 -24.35 9.38
N LYS A 916 1.46 -24.72 10.63
CA LYS A 916 2.45 -25.09 11.66
C LYS A 916 2.76 -26.58 11.64
N HIS A 917 1.75 -27.42 11.37
CA HIS A 917 1.88 -28.88 11.46
C HIS A 917 1.18 -29.57 10.29
N ILE A 918 1.79 -30.66 9.82
CA ILE A 918 1.17 -31.67 8.97
C ILE A 918 0.95 -32.90 9.86
N LEU A 919 -0.29 -33.37 9.97
CA LEU A 919 -0.68 -34.51 10.81
C LEU A 919 -1.10 -35.68 9.94
N TYR A 920 -0.86 -36.89 10.43
CA TYR A 920 -1.29 -38.13 9.78
C TYR A 920 -2.28 -38.89 10.68
N ALA A 921 -3.49 -39.11 10.18
CA ALA A 921 -4.52 -39.89 10.86
C ALA A 921 -5.45 -40.57 9.85
N GLN A 922 -5.46 -41.91 9.85
CA GLN A 922 -6.35 -42.69 8.99
C GLN A 922 -7.82 -42.45 9.34
N PRO A 923 -8.68 -42.04 8.37
CA PRO A 923 -10.07 -41.74 8.65
C PRO A 923 -10.91 -43.02 8.81
N SER A 924 -11.87 -43.00 9.74
CA SER A 924 -12.87 -44.06 9.85
C SER A 924 -13.98 -43.89 8.79
N ASN A 925 -14.67 -44.98 8.43
CA ASN A 925 -15.78 -44.91 7.46
C ASN A 925 -16.87 -43.88 7.87
N LEU A 926 -17.17 -43.77 9.17
CA LEU A 926 -18.11 -42.77 9.68
C LEU A 926 -17.62 -41.34 9.42
N ARG A 927 -16.32 -41.09 9.57
CA ARG A 927 -15.71 -39.78 9.29
C ARG A 927 -15.75 -39.46 7.79
N VAL A 928 -15.40 -40.43 6.94
CA VAL A 928 -15.47 -40.27 5.47
C VAL A 928 -16.90 -39.87 5.05
N MET A 929 -17.92 -40.55 5.56
CA MET A 929 -19.32 -40.23 5.24
C MET A 929 -19.75 -38.84 5.75
N ALA A 930 -19.32 -38.45 6.95
CA ALA A 930 -19.65 -37.14 7.52
C ALA A 930 -19.03 -35.98 6.71
N ASP A 931 -17.75 -36.12 6.32
CA ASP A 931 -17.05 -35.11 5.52
C ASP A 931 -17.56 -35.09 4.07
N PHE A 932 -17.88 -36.26 3.50
CA PHE A 932 -18.54 -36.36 2.19
C PHE A 932 -19.88 -35.62 2.16
N ARG A 933 -20.76 -35.82 3.16
CA ARG A 933 -22.04 -35.10 3.24
C ARG A 933 -21.82 -33.58 3.24
N ARG A 934 -20.87 -33.08 4.03
CA ARG A 934 -20.55 -31.65 4.05
C ARG A 934 -20.15 -31.14 2.68
N VAL A 935 -19.27 -31.87 1.97
CA VAL A 935 -18.78 -31.52 0.64
C VAL A 935 -19.89 -31.56 -0.42
N ALA A 936 -20.70 -32.62 -0.42
CA ALA A 936 -21.75 -32.84 -1.41
C ALA A 936 -22.85 -31.76 -1.37
N HIS A 937 -22.98 -31.04 -0.26
CA HIS A 937 -23.94 -29.94 -0.07
C HIS A 937 -23.34 -28.54 -0.20
N GLN A 938 -22.05 -28.40 -0.50
CA GLN A 938 -21.45 -27.11 -0.87
C GLN A 938 -21.68 -26.79 -2.36
N ASP A 939 -22.87 -27.08 -2.89
CA ASP A 939 -23.21 -27.01 -4.32
C ASP A 939 -23.93 -25.70 -4.71
N GLY A 940 -23.83 -24.68 -3.86
CA GLY A 940 -24.47 -23.37 -4.03
C GLY A 940 -25.98 -23.37 -3.82
N GLN A 941 -26.62 -24.50 -3.49
CA GLN A 941 -28.07 -24.58 -3.32
C GLN A 941 -28.50 -24.03 -1.95
N ILE A 942 -29.39 -23.04 -1.96
CA ILE A 942 -30.05 -22.53 -0.75
C ILE A 942 -31.12 -23.54 -0.31
N ARG A 943 -31.05 -23.97 0.96
CA ARG A 943 -31.96 -24.96 1.57
C ARG A 943 -32.76 -24.32 2.71
N GLY A 944 -33.96 -24.83 2.99
CA GLY A 944 -34.84 -24.33 4.07
C GLY A 944 -35.53 -22.97 3.81
N VAL A 945 -35.35 -22.38 2.63
CA VAL A 945 -35.93 -21.09 2.23
C VAL A 945 -36.85 -21.30 1.02
N LYS A 946 -37.97 -20.56 0.94
CA LYS A 946 -38.86 -20.58 -0.23
C LYS A 946 -38.14 -19.99 -1.45
N LEU A 947 -38.04 -20.78 -2.51
CA LEU A 947 -37.49 -20.39 -3.81
C LEU A 947 -38.62 -20.24 -4.84
N THR A 948 -38.46 -19.30 -5.76
CA THR A 948 -39.41 -19.10 -6.87
C THR A 948 -39.21 -20.08 -8.02
N GLN A 949 -38.02 -20.66 -8.14
CA GLN A 949 -37.64 -21.63 -9.17
C GLN A 949 -36.55 -22.60 -8.66
N PRO A 950 -36.45 -23.82 -9.20
CA PRO A 950 -35.46 -24.83 -8.79
C PRO A 950 -34.06 -24.62 -9.40
N GLY A 951 -33.85 -23.59 -10.21
CA GLY A 951 -32.55 -23.28 -10.81
C GLY A 951 -32.63 -22.26 -11.93
N THR A 952 -31.49 -21.98 -12.57
CA THR A 952 -31.34 -20.99 -13.66
C THR A 952 -31.24 -21.62 -15.05
N GLN A 953 -31.15 -22.94 -15.16
CA GLN A 953 -31.00 -23.64 -16.44
C GLN A 953 -32.36 -23.92 -17.08
N ALA A 954 -32.44 -23.81 -18.41
CA ALA A 954 -33.61 -24.26 -19.16
C ALA A 954 -33.71 -25.79 -19.11
N LEU A 955 -34.88 -26.32 -18.75
CA LEU A 955 -35.10 -27.75 -18.53
C LEU A 955 -36.12 -28.33 -19.51
N GLN A 956 -35.88 -29.55 -19.96
CA GLN A 956 -36.77 -30.36 -20.80
C GLN A 956 -37.40 -31.49 -19.99
N VAL A 957 -38.70 -31.71 -20.20
CA VAL A 957 -39.42 -32.81 -19.51
C VAL A 957 -38.80 -34.14 -19.90
N TYR A 958 -38.48 -34.95 -18.89
CA TYR A 958 -37.98 -36.30 -19.11
C TYR A 958 -39.08 -37.18 -19.70
N ASN A 959 -38.85 -37.71 -20.91
CA ASN A 959 -39.81 -38.56 -21.63
C ASN A 959 -39.49 -40.06 -21.52
N GLY A 960 -38.44 -40.44 -20.77
CA GLY A 960 -37.95 -41.82 -20.70
C GLY A 960 -38.50 -42.68 -19.55
N GLY A 961 -39.46 -42.18 -18.78
CA GLY A 961 -40.08 -42.87 -17.64
C GLY A 961 -40.63 -41.91 -16.57
N ASP A 962 -41.28 -42.45 -15.54
CA ASP A 962 -41.73 -41.69 -14.37
C ASP A 962 -40.57 -41.47 -13.36
N LEU A 963 -40.70 -40.44 -12.51
CA LEU A 963 -39.84 -40.25 -11.34
C LEU A 963 -40.19 -41.30 -10.28
N GLU A 964 -39.29 -42.28 -10.08
CA GLU A 964 -39.40 -43.30 -9.04
C GLU A 964 -39.08 -42.69 -7.68
N TYR A 965 -39.82 -43.11 -6.66
CA TYR A 965 -39.66 -42.56 -5.31
C TYR A 965 -40.22 -43.47 -4.22
N TYR A 966 -39.76 -43.21 -2.99
CA TYR A 966 -40.34 -43.72 -1.75
C TYR A 966 -40.14 -42.69 -0.64
N ILE A 967 -41.09 -42.59 0.28
CA ILE A 967 -41.07 -41.66 1.41
C ILE A 967 -40.85 -42.44 2.70
N ASP A 968 -39.72 -42.20 3.35
CA ASP A 968 -39.35 -42.83 4.61
C ASP A 968 -40.06 -42.14 5.79
N GLU A 969 -40.13 -40.81 5.77
CA GLU A 969 -40.70 -40.00 6.84
C GLU A 969 -41.40 -38.74 6.28
N CYS A 970 -42.56 -38.41 6.83
CA CYS A 970 -43.33 -37.20 6.55
C CYS A 970 -44.02 -36.76 7.84
N SER A 971 -43.72 -35.55 8.32
CA SER A 971 -44.23 -35.06 9.61
C SER A 971 -45.76 -35.15 9.69
N GLY A 972 -46.27 -35.71 10.78
CA GLY A 972 -47.70 -35.92 11.03
C GLY A 972 -48.35 -37.08 10.27
N LEU A 973 -47.70 -37.70 9.28
CA LEU A 973 -48.31 -38.74 8.42
C LEU A 973 -47.53 -40.06 8.39
N ILE A 974 -46.21 -40.03 8.19
CA ILE A 974 -45.37 -41.21 7.91
C ILE A 974 -44.15 -41.17 8.82
N GLY A 975 -43.86 -42.27 9.51
CA GLY A 975 -42.72 -42.42 10.43
C GLY A 975 -43.06 -43.39 11.57
N ASN A 976 -42.07 -43.82 12.33
CA ASN A 976 -42.27 -44.76 13.45
C ASN A 976 -41.57 -44.31 14.74
N PRO A 977 -42.24 -43.51 15.60
CA PRO A 977 -43.49 -42.79 15.35
C PRO A 977 -43.27 -41.57 14.42
N PRO A 978 -44.31 -41.03 13.76
CA PRO A 978 -44.17 -39.84 12.92
C PRO A 978 -43.74 -38.60 13.75
N ARG A 979 -42.83 -37.77 13.22
CA ARG A 979 -42.49 -36.46 13.80
C ARG A 979 -43.73 -35.57 13.95
N GLU A 980 -43.80 -34.80 15.03
CA GLU A 980 -44.87 -33.82 15.26
C GLU A 980 -44.81 -32.66 14.25
N ILE A 981 -45.97 -32.15 13.85
CA ILE A 981 -46.07 -30.99 12.95
C ILE A 981 -45.69 -29.71 13.72
N ASN A 982 -44.74 -28.95 13.18
CA ASN A 982 -44.38 -27.63 13.68
C ASN A 982 -45.29 -26.57 13.01
N LYS A 983 -45.83 -25.62 13.77
CA LYS A 983 -46.65 -24.52 13.20
C LYS A 983 -45.92 -23.71 12.14
N ASN A 984 -44.59 -23.70 12.16
CA ASN A 984 -43.74 -22.95 11.23
C ASN A 984 -43.21 -23.81 10.06
N GLY A 985 -43.41 -25.13 10.06
CA GLY A 985 -42.75 -26.00 9.08
C GLY A 985 -43.04 -27.50 9.22
N PHE A 986 -42.52 -28.29 8.28
CA PHE A 986 -42.63 -29.76 8.31
C PHE A 986 -41.40 -30.43 7.68
N TYR A 987 -41.12 -31.68 8.06
CA TYR A 987 -39.98 -32.48 7.61
C TYR A 987 -40.42 -33.60 6.66
N LEU A 988 -39.62 -33.85 5.61
CA LEU A 988 -39.83 -34.91 4.61
C LEU A 988 -38.50 -35.58 4.25
N SER A 989 -38.45 -36.91 4.23
CA SER A 989 -37.29 -37.68 3.74
C SER A 989 -37.68 -38.95 2.99
N GLY A 990 -36.79 -39.42 2.12
CA GLY A 990 -37.06 -40.56 1.25
C GLY A 990 -35.93 -40.85 0.27
N TRP A 991 -36.26 -41.52 -0.85
CA TRP A 991 -35.39 -41.61 -2.02
C TRP A 991 -36.19 -41.31 -3.30
N ALA A 992 -35.53 -40.73 -4.30
CA ALA A 992 -36.13 -40.45 -5.61
C ALA A 992 -35.09 -40.34 -6.74
N PHE A 993 -35.37 -40.92 -7.91
CA PHE A 993 -34.50 -40.86 -9.09
C PHE A 993 -35.23 -41.10 -10.42
N LEU A 994 -34.57 -40.73 -11.52
CA LEU A 994 -35.05 -40.96 -12.88
C LEU A 994 -34.37 -42.20 -13.49
N HIS A 995 -35.16 -43.10 -14.06
CA HIS A 995 -34.63 -44.26 -14.78
C HIS A 995 -33.71 -43.86 -15.94
N ASN A 996 -32.77 -44.72 -16.31
CA ASN A 996 -31.91 -44.58 -17.49
C ASN A 996 -30.97 -43.34 -17.56
N ILE A 997 -31.00 -42.38 -16.62
CA ILE A 997 -30.12 -41.20 -16.64
C ILE A 997 -28.80 -41.43 -15.87
N ARG A 998 -28.73 -42.46 -15.01
CA ARG A 998 -27.53 -42.83 -14.20
C ARG A 998 -26.87 -41.63 -13.48
N ALA A 999 -27.68 -40.68 -13.04
CA ALA A 999 -27.25 -39.54 -12.23
C ALA A 999 -28.38 -39.16 -11.26
N ALA A 1000 -28.03 -38.88 -10.00
CA ALA A 1000 -29.02 -38.58 -8.96
C ALA A 1000 -29.75 -37.25 -9.24
N GLY A 1001 -29.00 -36.23 -9.66
CA GLY A 1001 -29.49 -34.87 -9.87
C GLY A 1001 -29.78 -34.11 -8.58
N LYS A 1002 -30.27 -32.89 -8.74
CA LYS A 1002 -30.75 -32.03 -7.66
C LYS A 1002 -32.25 -32.25 -7.46
N LEU A 1003 -32.64 -32.55 -6.23
CA LEU A 1003 -34.04 -32.74 -5.86
C LEU A 1003 -34.57 -31.50 -5.14
N PHE A 1004 -35.82 -31.19 -5.43
CA PHE A 1004 -36.58 -30.11 -4.82
C PHE A 1004 -37.94 -30.63 -4.38
N VAL A 1005 -38.45 -30.05 -3.28
CA VAL A 1005 -39.84 -30.19 -2.89
C VAL A 1005 -40.59 -28.98 -3.41
N ALA A 1006 -41.47 -29.18 -4.38
CA ALA A 1006 -42.36 -28.15 -4.88
C ALA A 1006 -43.69 -28.17 -4.12
N CYS A 1007 -44.18 -26.99 -3.76
CA CYS A 1007 -45.50 -26.78 -3.15
C CYS A 1007 -46.39 -26.08 -4.17
N VAL A 1008 -47.44 -26.75 -4.61
CA VAL A 1008 -48.31 -26.31 -5.71
C VAL A 1008 -49.72 -26.08 -5.19
N ALA A 1009 -50.25 -24.88 -5.31
CA ALA A 1009 -51.60 -24.59 -4.85
C ALA A 1009 -52.66 -25.35 -5.67
N GLU A 1010 -53.64 -25.96 -5.01
CA GLU A 1010 -54.70 -26.70 -5.71
C GLU A 1010 -55.74 -25.80 -6.38
N GLN A 1011 -55.86 -24.54 -5.93
CA GLN A 1011 -56.95 -23.62 -6.30
C GLN A 1011 -56.47 -22.31 -6.94
N SER A 1012 -55.16 -22.12 -7.10
CA SER A 1012 -54.56 -20.90 -7.65
C SER A 1012 -53.29 -21.21 -8.43
N ASP A 1013 -52.78 -20.22 -9.17
CA ASP A 1013 -51.56 -20.36 -9.97
C ASP A 1013 -50.27 -20.16 -9.17
N GLU A 1014 -50.25 -20.61 -7.90
CA GLU A 1014 -49.12 -20.40 -6.99
C GLU A 1014 -48.24 -21.64 -6.87
N ILE A 1015 -46.93 -21.43 -7.00
CA ILE A 1015 -45.91 -22.46 -6.86
C ILE A 1015 -44.63 -21.92 -6.24
N PHE A 1016 -43.96 -22.74 -5.42
CA PHE A 1016 -42.64 -22.45 -4.86
C PHE A 1016 -41.91 -23.75 -4.51
N TYR A 1017 -40.59 -23.65 -4.30
CA TYR A 1017 -39.69 -24.80 -4.16
C TYR A 1017 -38.85 -24.68 -2.89
N PHE A 1018 -38.44 -25.83 -2.35
CA PHE A 1018 -37.40 -25.96 -1.33
C PHE A 1018 -36.32 -26.91 -1.84
N GLY A 1019 -35.06 -26.52 -1.70
CA GLY A 1019 -33.94 -27.42 -1.95
C GLY A 1019 -33.84 -28.52 -0.91
N THR A 1020 -33.41 -29.72 -1.32
CA THR A 1020 -33.21 -30.87 -0.44
C THR A 1020 -31.73 -31.21 -0.27
N GLU A 1021 -31.42 -32.00 0.75
CA GLU A 1021 -30.11 -32.62 0.93
C GLU A 1021 -30.12 -34.03 0.34
N ARG A 1022 -29.25 -34.34 -0.62
CA ARG A 1022 -29.07 -35.69 -1.19
C ARG A 1022 -28.21 -36.60 -0.29
N CYS A 1023 -28.59 -37.87 -0.11
CA CYS A 1023 -27.82 -38.81 0.70
C CYS A 1023 -27.65 -40.19 0.05
N VAL A 1024 -26.65 -40.95 0.52
CA VAL A 1024 -26.31 -42.29 -0.01
C VAL A 1024 -27.37 -43.32 0.39
N ARG A 1025 -27.86 -44.10 -0.58
CA ARG A 1025 -28.83 -45.19 -0.38
C ARG A 1025 -28.47 -46.44 -1.19
N SER A 1026 -27.52 -47.22 -0.67
CA SER A 1026 -27.02 -48.43 -1.33
C SER A 1026 -28.05 -49.54 -1.45
N ASP A 1027 -29.03 -49.59 -0.53
CA ASP A 1027 -30.14 -50.54 -0.53
C ASP A 1027 -31.03 -50.43 -1.78
N VAL A 1028 -31.20 -49.22 -2.32
CA VAL A 1028 -32.02 -48.98 -3.53
C VAL A 1028 -31.40 -49.63 -4.76
N SER A 1029 -30.06 -49.64 -4.85
CA SER A 1029 -29.32 -50.27 -5.96
C SER A 1029 -29.50 -51.80 -6.01
N GLY A 1030 -29.87 -52.43 -4.89
CA GLY A 1030 -30.21 -53.85 -4.83
C GLY A 1030 -31.56 -54.20 -5.46
N VAL A 1031 -32.44 -53.21 -5.62
CA VAL A 1031 -33.77 -53.35 -6.24
C VAL A 1031 -33.76 -52.80 -7.67
N PHE A 1032 -33.15 -51.64 -7.87
CA PHE A 1032 -33.05 -50.95 -9.15
C PHE A 1032 -31.58 -50.86 -9.58
N SER A 1033 -31.20 -51.66 -10.59
CA SER A 1033 -29.81 -51.76 -11.04
C SER A 1033 -29.27 -50.50 -11.72
N ASP A 1034 -30.15 -49.56 -12.10
CA ASP A 1034 -29.80 -48.26 -12.67
C ASP A 1034 -29.87 -47.10 -11.67
N ALA A 1035 -30.18 -47.36 -10.40
CA ALA A 1035 -30.22 -46.34 -9.36
C ALA A 1035 -28.82 -45.77 -9.06
N PRO A 1036 -28.64 -44.44 -9.11
CA PRO A 1036 -27.42 -43.77 -8.66
C PRO A 1036 -27.11 -44.00 -7.16
N LEU A 1037 -25.90 -43.66 -6.73
CA LEU A 1037 -25.49 -43.87 -5.32
C LEU A 1037 -26.24 -42.93 -4.35
N CYS A 1038 -26.43 -41.67 -4.75
CA CYS A 1038 -26.99 -40.61 -3.90
C CYS A 1038 -28.48 -40.32 -4.20
N VAL A 1039 -29.31 -41.35 -4.27
CA VAL A 1039 -30.76 -41.19 -4.54
C VAL A 1039 -31.60 -40.79 -3.33
N GLY A 1040 -31.05 -40.90 -2.11
CA GLY A 1040 -31.75 -40.47 -0.89
C GLY A 1040 -31.92 -38.96 -0.82
N PHE A 1041 -32.90 -38.49 -0.04
CA PHE A 1041 -33.09 -37.07 0.23
C PHE A 1041 -33.69 -36.77 1.61
N GLU A 1042 -33.38 -35.58 2.15
CA GLU A 1042 -33.97 -35.00 3.36
C GLU A 1042 -34.33 -33.52 3.11
N ALA A 1043 -35.44 -33.04 3.68
CA ALA A 1043 -35.91 -31.67 3.51
C ALA A 1043 -36.60 -31.14 4.78
N ASP A 1044 -36.02 -30.09 5.37
CA ASP A 1044 -36.64 -29.27 6.42
C ASP A 1044 -37.28 -28.03 5.80
N ILE A 1045 -38.62 -27.94 5.85
CA ILE A 1045 -39.38 -26.90 5.16
C ILE A 1045 -39.90 -25.87 6.18
N VAL A 1046 -39.53 -24.60 6.02
CA VAL A 1046 -39.99 -23.48 6.85
C VAL A 1046 -40.71 -22.43 5.99
N PHE A 1047 -42.04 -22.43 6.02
CA PHE A 1047 -42.87 -21.60 5.13
C PHE A 1047 -42.77 -20.08 5.39
N LYS A 1048 -42.26 -19.68 6.56
CA LYS A 1048 -42.01 -18.28 6.91
C LYS A 1048 -40.69 -17.73 6.37
N SER A 1049 -39.80 -18.57 5.86
CA SER A 1049 -38.50 -18.15 5.33
C SER A 1049 -38.53 -17.92 3.82
N GLY A 1050 -37.91 -16.84 3.33
CA GLY A 1050 -37.84 -16.48 1.90
C GLY A 1050 -38.71 -15.27 1.53
N PHE A 1051 -39.36 -15.32 0.37
CA PHE A 1051 -40.18 -14.21 -0.11
C PHE A 1051 -41.39 -13.89 0.80
N PRO A 1052 -41.80 -12.61 0.93
CA PRO A 1052 -42.72 -12.14 1.98
C PRO A 1052 -44.20 -12.41 1.69
N LYS A 1053 -44.53 -13.03 0.55
CA LYS A 1053 -45.92 -13.35 0.17
C LYS A 1053 -46.59 -14.23 1.23
N SER A 1054 -47.80 -13.84 1.64
CA SER A 1054 -48.64 -14.62 2.56
C SER A 1054 -49.33 -15.75 1.83
N LEU A 1055 -49.03 -16.98 2.20
CA LEU A 1055 -49.57 -18.20 1.61
C LEU A 1055 -50.75 -18.70 2.44
N THR A 1056 -51.89 -18.93 1.79
CA THR A 1056 -53.13 -19.41 2.42
C THR A 1056 -53.87 -20.34 1.47
N GLY A 1057 -54.28 -21.51 1.96
CA GLY A 1057 -54.95 -22.53 1.17
C GLY A 1057 -54.24 -23.88 1.21
N ASP A 1058 -54.71 -24.80 0.37
CA ASP A 1058 -54.20 -26.16 0.27
C ASP A 1058 -53.08 -26.24 -0.79
N TYR A 1059 -51.89 -26.65 -0.36
CA TYR A 1059 -50.72 -26.82 -1.22
C TYR A 1059 -50.34 -28.29 -1.31
N ARG A 1060 -50.31 -28.82 -2.54
CA ARG A 1060 -49.90 -30.18 -2.84
C ARG A 1060 -48.38 -30.28 -2.91
N ILE A 1061 -47.82 -31.27 -2.22
CA ILE A 1061 -46.39 -31.56 -2.23
C ILE A 1061 -46.04 -32.37 -3.47
N CYS A 1062 -45.01 -31.93 -4.19
CA CYS A 1062 -44.50 -32.59 -5.39
C CYS A 1062 -42.98 -32.75 -5.30
N LEU A 1063 -42.46 -33.89 -5.75
CA LEU A 1063 -41.03 -34.09 -5.94
C LEU A 1063 -40.64 -33.63 -7.34
N VAL A 1064 -39.58 -32.84 -7.42
CA VAL A 1064 -39.01 -32.33 -8.67
C VAL A 1064 -37.53 -32.66 -8.69
N ASN A 1065 -37.12 -33.53 -9.61
CA ASN A 1065 -35.72 -33.91 -9.78
C ASN A 1065 -35.17 -33.35 -11.09
N THR A 1066 -34.08 -32.59 -11.01
CA THR A 1066 -33.41 -32.02 -12.17
C THR A 1066 -32.07 -32.73 -12.37
N VAL A 1067 -31.89 -33.36 -13.53
CA VAL A 1067 -30.66 -34.07 -13.90
C VAL A 1067 -30.20 -33.55 -15.26
N ASN A 1068 -29.04 -32.88 -15.30
CA ASN A 1068 -28.57 -32.16 -16.49
C ASN A 1068 -29.65 -31.19 -17.00
N ASP A 1069 -30.04 -31.28 -18.27
CA ASP A 1069 -31.12 -30.52 -18.89
C ASP A 1069 -32.50 -31.18 -18.75
N GLN A 1070 -32.64 -32.26 -17.98
CA GLN A 1070 -33.88 -33.04 -17.87
C GLN A 1070 -34.56 -32.87 -16.51
N ILE A 1071 -35.89 -32.89 -16.50
CA ILE A 1071 -36.72 -32.75 -15.30
C ILE A 1071 -37.73 -33.90 -15.14
N GLY A 1072 -37.74 -34.48 -13.94
CA GLY A 1072 -38.72 -35.46 -13.46
C GLY A 1072 -39.66 -34.83 -12.44
N ILE A 1073 -40.96 -35.08 -12.56
CA ILE A 1073 -41.98 -34.49 -11.69
C ILE A 1073 -42.90 -35.59 -11.15
N ARG A 1074 -43.11 -35.60 -9.84
CA ARG A 1074 -44.07 -36.50 -9.18
C ARG A 1074 -44.92 -35.76 -8.14
N PRO A 1075 -46.22 -35.52 -8.41
CA PRO A 1075 -47.16 -35.10 -7.38
C PRO A 1075 -47.36 -36.21 -6.35
N LEU A 1076 -47.36 -35.87 -5.06
CA LEU A 1076 -47.61 -36.80 -3.96
C LEU A 1076 -49.07 -36.70 -3.50
N ASP A 1077 -49.51 -37.70 -2.72
CA ASP A 1077 -50.81 -37.68 -2.05
C ASP A 1077 -50.81 -36.80 -0.79
N PHE A 1078 -49.82 -35.93 -0.59
CA PHE A 1078 -49.72 -35.07 0.59
C PHE A 1078 -50.16 -33.65 0.27
N VAL A 1079 -51.09 -33.13 1.07
CA VAL A 1079 -51.56 -31.76 1.01
C VAL A 1079 -51.29 -31.08 2.35
N VAL A 1080 -50.62 -29.94 2.29
CA VAL A 1080 -50.35 -29.08 3.44
C VAL A 1080 -51.29 -27.89 3.38
N SER A 1081 -52.11 -27.71 4.41
CA SER A 1081 -52.99 -26.54 4.53
C SER A 1081 -52.27 -25.42 5.27
N LEU A 1082 -52.16 -24.26 4.63
CA LEU A 1082 -51.50 -23.07 5.16
C LEU A 1082 -52.51 -21.97 5.49
N ASP A 1083 -52.23 -21.22 6.57
CA ASP A 1083 -52.93 -20.00 6.95
C ASP A 1083 -51.89 -18.96 7.38
N GLY A 1084 -51.70 -17.92 6.55
CA GLY A 1084 -50.67 -16.91 6.79
C GLY A 1084 -49.27 -17.50 7.00
N ASN A 1085 -48.82 -18.40 6.10
CA ASN A 1085 -47.55 -19.13 6.18
C ASN A 1085 -47.39 -20.09 7.38
N SER A 1086 -48.45 -20.34 8.16
CA SER A 1086 -48.42 -21.30 9.27
C SER A 1086 -49.09 -22.62 8.89
N VAL A 1087 -48.48 -23.74 9.25
CA VAL A 1087 -49.01 -25.08 8.96
C VAL A 1087 -50.21 -25.34 9.87
N LYS A 1088 -51.38 -25.59 9.27
CA LYS A 1088 -52.61 -25.96 10.00
C LYS A 1088 -52.76 -27.46 10.11
N ASP A 1089 -52.58 -28.16 8.99
CA ASP A 1089 -52.76 -29.60 8.89
C ASP A 1089 -51.92 -30.15 7.73
N VAL A 1090 -51.58 -31.43 7.83
CA VAL A 1090 -50.90 -32.20 6.78
C VAL A 1090 -51.70 -33.47 6.58
N VAL A 1091 -52.37 -33.58 5.43
CA VAL A 1091 -53.33 -34.67 5.16
C VAL A 1091 -52.91 -35.51 3.96
N ASN A 1092 -53.25 -36.80 4.00
CA ASN A 1092 -53.16 -37.68 2.85
C ASN A 1092 -54.45 -37.57 2.01
N ARG A 1093 -54.34 -37.16 0.75
CA ARG A 1093 -55.43 -36.93 -0.22
C ARG A 1093 -54.97 -37.38 -1.62
N GLU A 1094 -55.59 -38.43 -2.15
CA GLU A 1094 -55.30 -38.99 -3.49
C GLU A 1094 -55.30 -37.90 -4.59
N VAL A 1095 -54.33 -38.01 -5.51
CA VAL A 1095 -54.22 -37.10 -6.68
C VAL A 1095 -55.30 -37.43 -7.72
N SER A 1096 -56.27 -36.53 -7.94
CA SER A 1096 -57.23 -36.68 -9.04
C SER A 1096 -56.60 -36.37 -10.41
N PRO A 1097 -57.12 -36.92 -11.54
CA PRO A 1097 -56.57 -36.63 -12.88
C PRO A 1097 -56.55 -35.14 -13.25
N GLN A 1098 -57.53 -34.38 -12.76
CA GLN A 1098 -57.65 -32.94 -13.00
C GLN A 1098 -56.57 -32.15 -12.23
N VAL A 1099 -56.35 -32.53 -10.96
CA VAL A 1099 -55.29 -31.92 -10.14
C VAL A 1099 -53.91 -32.29 -10.66
N ALA A 1100 -53.71 -33.53 -11.10
CA ALA A 1100 -52.45 -33.97 -11.72
C ALA A 1100 -52.08 -33.13 -12.96
N GLU A 1101 -53.06 -32.86 -13.83
CA GLU A 1101 -52.83 -32.07 -15.04
C GLU A 1101 -52.56 -30.59 -14.72
N HIS A 1102 -53.32 -30.00 -13.78
CA HIS A 1102 -53.07 -28.64 -13.27
C HIS A 1102 -51.66 -28.48 -12.72
N VAL A 1103 -51.26 -29.39 -11.82
CA VAL A 1103 -49.93 -29.39 -11.19
C VAL A 1103 -48.82 -29.53 -12.23
N ARG A 1104 -48.97 -30.43 -13.21
CA ARG A 1104 -47.99 -30.62 -14.29
C ARG A 1104 -47.91 -29.39 -15.20
N ALA A 1105 -49.05 -28.77 -15.53
CA ALA A 1105 -49.08 -27.57 -16.36
C ALA A 1105 -48.37 -26.39 -15.68
N MET A 1106 -48.66 -26.17 -14.40
CA MET A 1106 -48.01 -25.14 -13.57
C MET A 1106 -46.51 -25.33 -13.49
N LEU A 1107 -46.07 -26.55 -13.17
CA LEU A 1107 -44.66 -26.92 -13.09
C LEU A 1107 -43.96 -26.79 -14.45
N ARG A 1108 -44.65 -27.01 -15.57
CA ARG A 1108 -44.06 -26.79 -16.91
C ARG A 1108 -43.93 -25.31 -17.25
N ALA A 1109 -44.94 -24.50 -16.92
CA ALA A 1109 -44.97 -23.07 -17.24
C ALA A 1109 -43.85 -22.30 -16.53
N THR A 1110 -43.61 -22.59 -15.25
CA THR A 1110 -42.51 -21.98 -14.48
C THR A 1110 -41.13 -22.33 -15.03
N MET A 1111 -40.99 -23.47 -15.73
CA MET A 1111 -39.71 -23.95 -16.26
C MET A 1111 -39.43 -23.49 -17.70
N GLN A 1112 -40.46 -23.08 -18.46
CA GLN A 1112 -40.31 -22.54 -19.82
C GLN A 1112 -39.95 -21.04 -19.84
N GLN A 1113 -40.38 -20.27 -18.84
CA GLN A 1113 -40.00 -18.85 -18.69
C GLN A 1113 -38.49 -18.63 -18.54
N THR A 1114 -37.74 -19.68 -18.16
CA THR A 1114 -36.27 -19.70 -18.07
C THR A 1114 -35.55 -19.50 -19.40
N SER A 1115 -36.21 -19.71 -20.57
CA SER A 1115 -35.55 -19.59 -21.89
C SER A 1115 -35.61 -18.19 -22.53
N GLU A 1116 -36.64 -17.40 -22.22
CA GLU A 1116 -36.84 -16.08 -22.85
C GLU A 1116 -35.99 -14.98 -22.19
N LEU A 1117 -35.62 -15.14 -20.91
CA LEU A 1117 -34.79 -14.20 -20.16
C LEU A 1117 -33.27 -14.32 -20.44
N VAL A 1118 -32.82 -15.36 -21.14
CA VAL A 1118 -31.40 -15.54 -21.54
C VAL A 1118 -31.16 -15.07 -22.98
N SER A 1119 -32.23 -14.78 -23.74
CA SER A 1119 -32.16 -14.27 -25.12
C SER A 1119 -32.43 -12.76 -25.25
N ALA A 1120 -32.71 -12.08 -24.13
CA ALA A 1120 -32.83 -10.63 -24.01
C ALA A 1120 -31.71 -10.10 -23.10
#